data_AF-A0A0V1PUR4-F1
#
_entry.id   AF-A0A0V1PUR4-F1
#
_cell.length_a   1.000
_cell.length_b   1.000
_cell.length_c   1.000
_cell.angle_alpha   90.00
_cell.angle_beta   90.00
_cell.angle_gamma   90.00
#
_symmetry.space_group_name_H-M   'P 1'
#
loop_
_entity.id
_entity.type
_entity.pdbx_description
1 polymer ?
#
loop_
_entity_poly.entity_id
_entity_poly.type
_entity_poly.pdbx_seq_one_letter_code
_entity_poly.pdbx_strand_id
1 'polypeptide(L)'
;MFKGLRKKASALLLYSQPSRPSGTANDPSSYDKILKQVHDFEIAFKAMDYLLDDRTQEGIDLLQEQLNKHEKAESEQPAAIFPLALGVMEFIEATLGFEPEVMERAHQTLSDAETASLNNAKYNVRHQLGTSHIYPPGTEFQVTYAELTLLNALLMLLQESNGVVEGAKALFKLRKAYQTLDSIYKKIKELEPIFNKNLAKLKKEALLQHEGISASVSTVDLPGYRSPSLRGGSSASLPQDVKLLKNLEAVYQMRKSRIEGTSLIDPSQVQNVNMYATTSSSELSSSVVSAANSVTGGIGGRPDSPRTHTLSQNAKFRNPNSSSADDEFDDDDDDEFSDASDSFHSFGNLSIPHRTHKSSSLNNSQTLDKAESVISGANSSSISLRNSDHEDNHMHVSTVDEYIHSGVQLCFGILQVVLSLIPPTIGKVLSIVGFKGDRVTGLKMLWRTAITSRNIHGELALLCLLVFYDGPVQFIDDGYQLPGQEDSNVTDVISIDKKSNISEEELEMILKNPALYTPQLLTKARGYFPHNALWLLQEGRMLAAQGQLVKAASLMQSFTDNPQTKINMQQVEALLIFDRAMLYAFKHDFDEAARDFIYLLEINSWSKSIYLFFAGSCYLEKWRMIKLGLIEVENREKSLKYYADQAELYLKKAPTYVPGHGINATNKKGGIGGGNKQMPFDKFLLRKLQHVEKRQKKYPELSFLDCFGTSPVHELVYFWNGYNRMTKNELELTLTLLGYSGSMNSDYSANNNEQKFAKLEESEDEAMIRYFFQSITLRLLNRVSEGVALLDSHVISKYVTQDSPNMPFKFIKMTYSPYLYPTALYERSMFVWLLRTSKKSANIKEAIEECKAWLKKSESVGDGDYELSNRTGMKIKAAGDRLDQFKAQI
;
A
#
# COMPACT_ATOMS: atom_id res chain seq x y z
N MET A 1 30.14 -31.02 10.51
CA MET A 1 28.73 -31.06 11.00
C MET A 1 27.63 -31.11 9.90
N PHE A 2 27.93 -31.04 8.59
CA PHE A 2 26.93 -30.80 7.53
C PHE A 2 25.94 -31.92 7.15
N LYS A 3 25.75 -32.97 7.97
CA LYS A 3 24.64 -33.94 7.80
C LYS A 3 23.37 -33.56 8.59
N GLY A 4 23.45 -32.67 9.57
CA GLY A 4 22.28 -32.24 10.38
C GLY A 4 21.33 -31.26 9.67
N LEU A 5 21.86 -30.36 8.84
CA LEU A 5 21.08 -29.26 8.24
C LEU A 5 20.15 -29.71 7.10
N ARG A 6 20.52 -30.74 6.31
CA ARG A 6 19.60 -31.33 5.32
C ARG A 6 18.33 -31.90 5.96
N LYS A 7 18.42 -32.47 7.17
CA LYS A 7 17.24 -32.94 7.92
C LYS A 7 16.33 -31.81 8.42
N LYS A 8 16.87 -30.62 8.73
CA LYS A 8 16.05 -29.45 9.12
C LYS A 8 15.36 -28.78 7.91
N ALA A 9 15.99 -28.75 6.73
CA ALA A 9 15.34 -28.28 5.51
C ALA A 9 14.18 -29.19 5.06
N SER A 10 14.35 -30.52 5.14
CA SER A 10 13.28 -31.48 4.82
C SER A 10 12.10 -31.47 5.81
N ALA A 11 12.26 -30.90 7.02
CA ALA A 11 11.20 -30.81 8.03
C ALA A 11 10.20 -29.67 7.80
N LEU A 12 10.44 -28.80 6.80
CA LEU A 12 9.60 -27.64 6.48
C LEU A 12 8.76 -27.81 5.21
N LEU A 13 9.02 -28.85 4.40
CA LEU A 13 8.10 -29.28 3.35
C LEU A 13 7.15 -30.33 3.94
N LEU A 14 6.02 -29.87 4.51
CA LEU A 14 4.92 -30.71 5.00
C LEU A 14 4.24 -31.56 3.90
N TYR A 15 4.73 -31.50 2.66
CA TYR A 15 4.17 -32.15 1.47
C TYR A 15 4.83 -33.50 1.08
N SER A 16 5.71 -34.09 1.90
CA SER A 16 6.19 -35.47 1.68
C SER A 16 5.29 -36.54 2.33
N GLN A 17 3.99 -36.26 2.43
CA GLN A 17 2.99 -37.13 3.09
C GLN A 17 1.92 -37.53 2.07
N PRO A 18 1.32 -38.73 2.19
CA PRO A 18 0.39 -39.26 1.21
C PRO A 18 -0.85 -38.37 1.08
N SER A 19 -1.31 -38.18 -0.15
CA SER A 19 -2.54 -37.46 -0.45
C SER A 19 -3.74 -38.15 0.21
N ARG A 20 -4.30 -37.52 1.25
CA ARG A 20 -5.65 -37.86 1.73
C ARG A 20 -6.61 -37.53 0.57
N PRO A 21 -7.38 -38.49 0.03
CA PRO A 21 -8.28 -38.20 -1.08
C PRO A 21 -9.36 -37.21 -0.61
N SER A 22 -9.67 -36.25 -1.48
CA SER A 22 -10.70 -35.24 -1.25
C SER A 22 -12.05 -35.91 -0.97
N GLY A 23 -12.69 -35.53 0.14
CA GLY A 23 -13.96 -36.10 0.59
C GLY A 23 -13.87 -37.22 1.64
N THR A 24 -12.70 -37.48 2.25
CA THR A 24 -12.66 -38.23 3.51
C THR A 24 -13.23 -37.37 4.64
N ALA A 25 -14.35 -37.79 5.22
CA ALA A 25 -15.00 -37.05 6.30
C ALA A 25 -14.09 -36.94 7.54
N ASN A 26 -14.14 -35.78 8.20
CA ASN A 26 -13.57 -35.63 9.53
C ASN A 26 -14.28 -36.59 10.51
N ASP A 27 -13.55 -37.06 11.53
CA ASP A 27 -14.18 -37.74 12.66
C ASP A 27 -15.20 -36.78 13.33
N PRO A 28 -16.45 -37.19 13.59
CA PRO A 28 -17.41 -36.38 14.33
C PRO A 28 -16.87 -35.76 15.63
N SER A 29 -15.93 -36.42 16.31
CA SER A 29 -15.25 -35.88 17.50
C SER A 29 -14.45 -34.59 17.26
N SER A 30 -14.09 -34.31 16.00
CA SER A 30 -13.23 -33.21 15.59
C SER A 30 -13.98 -31.96 15.13
N TYR A 31 -15.30 -32.03 14.92
CA TYR A 31 -16.08 -30.90 14.43
C TYR A 31 -16.09 -29.70 15.40
N ASP A 32 -16.18 -29.95 16.71
CA ASP A 32 -16.06 -28.90 17.74
C ASP A 32 -14.70 -28.16 17.66
N LYS A 33 -13.60 -28.90 17.38
CA LYS A 33 -12.25 -28.32 17.22
C LYS A 33 -12.12 -27.49 15.94
N ILE A 34 -12.76 -27.93 14.85
CA ILE A 34 -12.77 -27.21 13.56
C ILE A 34 -13.56 -25.91 13.70
N LEU A 35 -14.78 -25.96 14.24
CA LEU A 35 -15.58 -24.74 14.45
C LEU A 35 -14.92 -23.77 15.41
N LYS A 36 -14.22 -24.25 16.45
CA LYS A 36 -13.40 -23.38 17.31
C LYS A 36 -12.36 -22.60 16.51
N GLN A 37 -11.59 -23.26 15.65
CA GLN A 37 -10.62 -22.56 14.80
C GLN A 37 -11.27 -21.56 13.84
N VAL A 38 -12.40 -21.91 13.21
CA VAL A 38 -13.13 -20.98 12.32
C VAL A 38 -13.64 -19.75 13.09
N HIS A 39 -14.16 -19.95 14.29
CA HIS A 39 -14.58 -18.87 15.19
C HIS A 39 -13.39 -17.98 15.60
N ASP A 40 -12.24 -18.57 15.92
CA ASP A 40 -11.01 -17.83 16.25
C ASP A 40 -10.54 -16.98 15.04
N PHE A 41 -10.72 -17.45 13.80
CA PHE A 41 -10.48 -16.65 12.58
C PHE A 41 -11.46 -15.46 12.44
N GLU A 42 -12.76 -15.65 12.64
CA GLU A 42 -13.73 -14.56 12.55
C GLU A 42 -13.56 -13.52 13.69
N ILE A 43 -13.12 -13.94 14.89
CA ILE A 43 -12.66 -13.01 15.95
C ILE A 43 -11.45 -12.20 15.49
N ALA A 44 -10.44 -12.85 14.92
CA ALA A 44 -9.24 -12.17 14.45
C ALA A 44 -9.55 -11.15 13.35
N PHE A 45 -10.45 -11.47 12.41
CA PHE A 45 -10.93 -10.51 11.42
C PHE A 45 -11.71 -9.35 12.04
N LYS A 46 -12.54 -9.59 13.07
CA LYS A 46 -13.19 -8.50 13.81
C LYS A 46 -12.18 -7.59 14.53
N ALA A 47 -11.09 -8.14 15.09
CA ALA A 47 -10.01 -7.34 15.67
C ALA A 47 -9.30 -6.46 14.63
N MET A 48 -9.09 -6.99 13.42
CA MET A 48 -8.53 -6.25 12.29
C MET A 48 -9.50 -5.20 11.71
N ASP A 49 -10.82 -5.44 11.74
CA ASP A 49 -11.83 -4.43 11.40
C ASP A 49 -11.72 -3.21 12.31
N TYR A 50 -11.48 -3.40 13.62
CA TYR A 50 -11.25 -2.27 14.54
C TYR A 50 -9.99 -1.47 14.19
N LEU A 51 -8.88 -2.10 13.74
CA LEU A 51 -7.72 -1.38 13.20
C LEU A 51 -8.12 -0.53 11.98
N LEU A 52 -8.88 -1.12 11.04
CA LEU A 52 -9.29 -0.46 9.81
C LEU A 52 -10.33 0.65 10.03
N ASP A 53 -11.00 0.69 11.18
CA ASP A 53 -11.91 1.76 11.62
C ASP A 53 -11.28 2.72 12.67
N ASP A 54 -9.94 2.75 12.80
CA ASP A 54 -9.22 3.64 13.73
C ASP A 54 -9.60 3.47 15.22
N ARG A 55 -9.94 2.23 15.58
CA ARG A 55 -10.26 1.75 16.94
C ARG A 55 -9.29 0.65 17.39
N THR A 56 -8.02 0.78 17.02
CA THR A 56 -6.95 -0.22 17.22
C THR A 56 -6.93 -0.84 18.62
N GLN A 57 -7.14 -0.04 19.68
CA GLN A 57 -7.14 -0.55 21.06
C GLN A 57 -8.26 -1.57 21.33
N GLU A 58 -9.48 -1.35 20.82
CA GLU A 58 -10.60 -2.31 20.96
C GLU A 58 -10.26 -3.65 20.31
N GLY A 59 -9.53 -3.63 19.19
CA GLY A 59 -9.02 -4.82 18.52
C GLY A 59 -7.92 -5.54 19.33
N ILE A 60 -6.97 -4.79 19.90
CA ILE A 60 -5.89 -5.35 20.74
C ILE A 60 -6.47 -5.98 22.01
N ASP A 61 -7.36 -5.27 22.70
CA ASP A 61 -8.01 -5.75 23.93
C ASP A 61 -8.81 -7.04 23.67
N LEU A 62 -9.54 -7.09 22.54
CA LEU A 62 -10.25 -8.30 22.10
C LEU A 62 -9.30 -9.48 21.90
N LEU A 63 -8.16 -9.30 21.22
CA LEU A 63 -7.19 -10.38 20.98
C LEU A 63 -6.54 -10.85 22.29
N GLN A 64 -6.17 -9.92 23.17
CA GLN A 64 -5.59 -10.24 24.49
C GLN A 64 -6.59 -10.98 25.38
N GLU A 65 -7.87 -10.60 25.39
CA GLU A 65 -8.90 -11.29 26.16
C GLU A 65 -9.05 -12.77 25.71
N GLN A 66 -8.98 -13.02 24.41
CA GLN A 66 -9.16 -14.37 23.85
C GLN A 66 -7.91 -15.25 24.04
N LEU A 67 -6.71 -14.67 23.95
CA LEU A 67 -5.46 -15.34 24.36
C LEU A 67 -5.52 -15.77 25.83
N ASN A 68 -5.87 -14.85 26.72
CA ASN A 68 -6.04 -15.13 28.16
C ASN A 68 -7.11 -16.22 28.42
N LYS A 69 -8.19 -16.27 27.64
CA LYS A 69 -9.19 -17.35 27.71
C LYS A 69 -8.62 -18.71 27.27
N HIS A 70 -7.79 -18.74 26.23
CA HIS A 70 -7.16 -19.99 25.76
C HIS A 70 -6.15 -20.56 26.76
N GLU A 71 -5.34 -19.71 27.39
CA GLU A 71 -4.41 -20.11 28.43
C GLU A 71 -5.14 -20.68 29.66
N LYS A 72 -6.19 -19.99 30.12
CA LYS A 72 -7.01 -20.43 31.29
C LYS A 72 -7.86 -21.68 31.03
N ALA A 73 -8.12 -22.02 29.77
CA ALA A 73 -8.97 -23.15 29.41
C ALA A 73 -8.25 -24.51 29.39
N GLU A 74 -6.93 -24.56 29.66
CA GLU A 74 -6.08 -25.77 29.54
C GLU A 74 -6.27 -26.54 28.21
N SER A 75 -6.62 -25.80 27.15
CA SER A 75 -6.97 -26.35 25.84
C SER A 75 -5.72 -26.77 25.07
N GLU A 76 -5.53 -28.07 24.84
CA GLU A 76 -4.44 -28.59 23.99
C GLU A 76 -4.42 -28.01 22.55
N GLN A 77 -5.53 -27.43 22.09
CA GLN A 77 -5.64 -26.84 20.75
C GLN A 77 -5.02 -25.43 20.69
N PRO A 78 -4.00 -25.18 19.84
CA PRO A 78 -3.37 -23.86 19.71
C PRO A 78 -4.24 -22.87 18.94
N ALA A 79 -4.09 -21.58 19.26
CA ALA A 79 -4.75 -20.46 18.58
C ALA A 79 -3.75 -19.46 17.99
N ALA A 80 -2.94 -19.92 17.04
CA ALA A 80 -1.92 -19.09 16.39
C ALA A 80 -2.47 -17.93 15.54
N ILE A 81 -3.78 -17.84 15.35
CA ILE A 81 -4.43 -16.77 14.59
C ILE A 81 -4.49 -15.44 15.37
N PHE A 82 -4.59 -15.48 16.71
CA PHE A 82 -4.57 -14.26 17.53
C PHE A 82 -3.19 -13.56 17.56
N PRO A 83 -2.04 -14.25 17.74
CA PRO A 83 -0.74 -13.60 17.64
C PRO A 83 -0.38 -13.22 16.20
N LEU A 84 -0.93 -13.88 15.16
CA LEU A 84 -0.92 -13.31 13.80
C LEU A 84 -1.59 -11.94 13.81
N ALA A 85 -2.86 -11.88 14.23
CA ALA A 85 -3.65 -10.66 14.14
C ALA A 85 -3.00 -9.49 14.87
N LEU A 86 -2.47 -9.75 16.08
CA LEU A 86 -1.69 -8.77 16.81
C LEU A 86 -0.44 -8.34 16.03
N GLY A 87 0.37 -9.30 15.55
CA GLY A 87 1.57 -8.99 14.76
C GLY A 87 1.30 -8.22 13.46
N VAL A 88 0.16 -8.45 12.79
CA VAL A 88 -0.28 -7.69 11.61
C VAL A 88 -0.68 -6.26 12.02
N MET A 89 -1.45 -6.09 13.10
CA MET A 89 -1.84 -4.77 13.60
C MET A 89 -0.63 -3.93 14.01
N GLU A 90 0.29 -4.53 14.78
CA GLU A 90 1.54 -3.87 15.21
C GLU A 90 2.49 -3.59 14.04
N PHE A 91 2.55 -4.46 13.03
CA PHE A 91 3.31 -4.22 11.81
C PHE A 91 2.76 -3.02 11.02
N ILE A 92 1.43 -2.88 10.91
CA ILE A 92 0.81 -1.75 10.21
C ILE A 92 1.10 -0.45 10.99
N GLU A 93 0.93 -0.44 12.31
CA GLU A 93 1.32 0.69 13.18
C GLU A 93 2.81 1.07 12.99
N ALA A 94 3.70 0.06 13.06
CA ALA A 94 5.14 0.21 12.91
C ALA A 94 5.56 0.74 11.53
N THR A 95 4.87 0.34 10.45
CA THR A 95 5.21 0.75 9.08
C THR A 95 4.56 2.05 8.63
N LEU A 96 3.54 2.55 9.35
CA LEU A 96 3.01 3.90 9.13
C LEU A 96 3.82 4.96 9.88
N GLY A 97 4.30 4.66 11.10
CA GLY A 97 5.08 5.61 11.93
C GLY A 97 6.60 5.46 11.83
N PHE A 98 7.10 4.26 11.53
CA PHE A 98 8.52 3.90 11.57
C PHE A 98 9.24 4.34 12.86
N GLU A 99 8.58 4.15 14.00
CA GLU A 99 9.12 4.52 15.31
C GLU A 99 9.92 3.34 15.88
N PRO A 100 11.19 3.50 16.30
CA PRO A 100 12.05 2.36 16.65
C PRO A 100 11.48 1.43 17.71
N GLU A 101 10.79 1.97 18.73
CA GLU A 101 10.18 1.20 19.81
C GLU A 101 8.98 0.36 19.31
N VAL A 102 8.17 0.93 18.41
CA VAL A 102 7.02 0.26 17.78
C VAL A 102 7.50 -0.81 16.80
N MET A 103 8.59 -0.54 16.05
CA MET A 103 9.21 -1.51 15.16
C MET A 103 9.80 -2.70 15.93
N GLU A 104 10.45 -2.48 17.08
CA GLU A 104 11.01 -3.56 17.89
C GLU A 104 9.92 -4.44 18.52
N ARG A 105 8.86 -3.81 19.05
CA ARG A 105 7.65 -4.52 19.54
C ARG A 105 7.06 -5.42 18.45
N ALA A 106 6.82 -4.87 17.26
CA ALA A 106 6.29 -5.64 16.14
C ALA A 106 7.24 -6.78 15.70
N HIS A 107 8.57 -6.59 15.75
CA HIS A 107 9.54 -7.65 15.41
C HIS A 107 9.42 -8.85 16.36
N GLN A 108 9.35 -8.60 17.67
CA GLN A 108 9.18 -9.63 18.68
C GLN A 108 7.86 -10.40 18.49
N THR A 109 6.73 -9.68 18.41
CA THR A 109 5.40 -10.30 18.22
C THR A 109 5.33 -11.15 16.95
N LEU A 110 5.87 -10.67 15.83
CA LEU A 110 5.92 -11.44 14.57
C LEU A 110 6.78 -12.70 14.69
N SER A 111 7.89 -12.65 15.43
CA SER A 111 8.79 -13.79 15.66
C SER A 111 8.13 -14.89 16.52
N ASP A 112 7.39 -14.49 17.55
CA ASP A 112 6.65 -15.42 18.40
C ASP A 112 5.45 -16.02 17.66
N ALA A 113 4.74 -15.21 16.88
CA ALA A 113 3.65 -15.64 16.01
C ALA A 113 4.13 -16.64 14.92
N GLU A 114 5.32 -16.45 14.34
CA GLU A 114 5.94 -17.41 13.40
C GLU A 114 6.04 -18.81 14.04
N THR A 115 6.50 -18.85 15.29
CA THR A 115 6.68 -20.10 16.05
C THR A 115 5.33 -20.74 16.40
N ALA A 116 4.36 -19.94 16.86
CA ALA A 116 3.00 -20.39 17.16
C ALA A 116 2.32 -21.01 15.92
N SER A 117 2.42 -20.34 14.77
CA SER A 117 1.79 -20.77 13.50
C SER A 117 2.35 -22.08 13.00
N LEU A 118 3.68 -22.25 13.06
CA LEU A 118 4.35 -23.49 12.68
C LEU A 118 4.01 -24.65 13.61
N ASN A 119 3.73 -24.39 14.89
CA ASN A 119 3.23 -25.40 15.83
C ASN A 119 1.76 -25.75 15.58
N ASN A 120 0.91 -24.78 15.22
CA ASN A 120 -0.50 -25.04 14.90
C ASN A 120 -0.67 -25.83 13.59
N ALA A 121 0.14 -25.53 12.56
CA ALA A 121 0.20 -26.33 11.34
C ALA A 121 0.51 -27.81 11.64
N LYS A 122 1.50 -28.09 12.51
CA LYS A 122 1.80 -29.46 12.96
C LYS A 122 0.66 -30.08 13.77
N TYR A 123 -0.04 -29.30 14.60
CA TYR A 123 -1.19 -29.77 15.38
C TYR A 123 -2.33 -30.24 14.46
N ASN A 124 -2.71 -29.43 13.46
CA ASN A 124 -3.77 -29.78 12.51
C ASN A 124 -3.41 -31.00 11.65
N VAL A 125 -2.14 -31.14 11.23
CA VAL A 125 -1.65 -32.35 10.54
C VAL A 125 -1.71 -33.58 11.47
N ARG A 126 -1.23 -33.48 12.71
CA ARG A 126 -1.20 -34.59 13.68
C ARG A 126 -2.59 -35.11 14.03
N HIS A 127 -3.57 -34.20 14.15
CA HIS A 127 -4.95 -34.52 14.50
C HIS A 127 -5.88 -34.67 13.27
N GLN A 128 -5.33 -34.57 12.05
CA GLN A 128 -6.05 -34.68 10.78
C GLN A 128 -7.26 -33.72 10.62
N LEU A 129 -7.17 -32.53 11.22
CA LEU A 129 -8.23 -31.52 11.23
C LEU A 129 -8.39 -30.87 9.85
N GLY A 130 -9.34 -31.37 9.05
CA GLY A 130 -9.69 -30.81 7.75
C GLY A 130 -10.60 -29.60 7.91
N THR A 131 -10.01 -28.42 8.00
CA THR A 131 -10.67 -27.10 8.08
C THR A 131 -11.14 -26.56 6.71
N SER A 132 -10.50 -27.02 5.62
CA SER A 132 -10.86 -26.71 4.23
C SER A 132 -11.54 -27.91 3.53
N HIS A 133 -12.38 -27.64 2.53
CA HIS A 133 -12.95 -28.68 1.65
C HIS A 133 -11.95 -29.19 0.58
N ILE A 134 -10.84 -28.48 0.38
CA ILE A 134 -9.99 -28.56 -0.82
C ILE A 134 -8.51 -28.71 -0.45
N TYR A 135 -8.06 -28.01 0.58
CA TYR A 135 -6.67 -27.99 1.03
C TYR A 135 -6.41 -29.02 2.15
N PRO A 136 -5.20 -29.61 2.22
CA PRO A 136 -4.86 -30.54 3.30
C PRO A 136 -4.77 -29.82 4.66
N PRO A 137 -5.00 -30.54 5.79
CA PRO A 137 -4.94 -30.00 7.15
C PRO A 137 -3.70 -29.13 7.43
N GLY A 138 -3.90 -27.94 7.99
CA GLY A 138 -2.82 -27.03 8.36
C GLY A 138 -2.22 -26.23 7.20
N THR A 139 -2.89 -26.14 6.05
CA THR A 139 -2.50 -25.24 4.94
C THR A 139 -2.73 -23.78 5.34
N GLU A 140 -3.81 -23.49 6.04
CA GLU A 140 -4.16 -22.20 6.62
C GLU A 140 -3.02 -21.63 7.48
N PHE A 141 -2.47 -22.43 8.40
CA PHE A 141 -1.35 -22.01 9.23
C PHE A 141 0.01 -22.01 8.51
N GLN A 142 0.13 -22.62 7.32
CA GLN A 142 1.27 -22.41 6.42
C GLN A 142 1.19 -21.06 5.70
N VAL A 143 -0.02 -20.61 5.33
CA VAL A 143 -0.25 -19.25 4.81
C VAL A 143 0.08 -18.22 5.90
N THR A 144 -0.47 -18.38 7.11
CA THR A 144 -0.14 -17.56 8.29
C THR A 144 1.36 -17.52 8.55
N TYR A 145 2.05 -18.67 8.51
CA TYR A 145 3.50 -18.71 8.69
C TYR A 145 4.26 -17.94 7.58
N ALA A 146 3.82 -18.04 6.32
CA ALA A 146 4.45 -17.36 5.20
C ALA A 146 4.22 -15.84 5.23
N GLU A 147 3.01 -15.42 5.61
CA GLU A 147 2.62 -14.03 5.88
C GLU A 147 3.50 -13.42 6.97
N LEU A 148 3.56 -14.03 8.15
CA LEU A 148 4.41 -13.58 9.26
C LEU A 148 5.89 -13.53 8.88
N THR A 149 6.40 -14.55 8.20
CA THR A 149 7.79 -14.58 7.72
C THR A 149 8.07 -13.43 6.73
N LEU A 150 7.09 -13.04 5.90
CA LEU A 150 7.18 -11.92 4.98
C LEU A 150 7.18 -10.58 5.74
N LEU A 151 6.20 -10.34 6.62
CA LEU A 151 6.09 -9.11 7.40
C LEU A 151 7.35 -8.90 8.25
N ASN A 152 7.83 -9.96 8.91
CA ASN A 152 9.05 -9.91 9.70
C ASN A 152 10.29 -9.62 8.84
N ALA A 153 10.42 -10.26 7.67
CA ALA A 153 11.50 -9.95 6.73
C ALA A 153 11.47 -8.50 6.25
N LEU A 154 10.28 -7.96 5.96
CA LEU A 154 10.11 -6.55 5.56
C LEU A 154 10.50 -5.62 6.71
N LEU A 155 10.03 -5.88 7.94
CA LEU A 155 10.33 -5.07 9.11
C LEU A 155 11.84 -5.03 9.40
N MET A 156 12.52 -6.19 9.33
CA MET A 156 13.98 -6.25 9.40
C MET A 156 14.65 -5.44 8.28
N LEU A 157 14.17 -5.52 7.02
CA LEU A 157 14.74 -4.71 5.92
C LEU A 157 14.50 -3.19 6.08
N LEU A 158 13.52 -2.79 6.90
CA LEU A 158 13.24 -1.39 7.23
C LEU A 158 14.00 -0.90 8.47
N GLN A 159 14.61 -1.79 9.27
CA GLN A 159 15.49 -1.42 10.37
C GLN A 159 16.94 -1.24 9.88
N GLU A 160 17.37 0.01 9.66
CA GLU A 160 18.75 0.39 9.26
C GLU A 160 19.85 -0.04 10.26
N SER A 161 19.51 -0.42 11.49
CA SER A 161 20.45 -0.91 12.51
C SER A 161 21.04 -2.29 12.22
N ASN A 162 20.70 -2.91 11.10
CA ASN A 162 21.04 -4.28 10.80
C ASN A 162 22.47 -4.43 10.26
N GLY A 163 23.26 -5.25 10.97
CA GLY A 163 24.53 -5.75 10.48
C GLY A 163 24.34 -6.58 9.20
N VAL A 164 25.46 -6.88 8.53
CA VAL A 164 25.44 -7.71 7.30
C VAL A 164 24.75 -9.06 7.53
N VAL A 165 24.85 -9.59 8.76
CA VAL A 165 24.20 -10.83 9.21
C VAL A 165 22.68 -10.68 9.27
N GLU A 166 22.16 -9.60 9.85
CA GLU A 166 20.72 -9.34 9.99
C GLU A 166 20.07 -9.06 8.64
N GLY A 167 20.74 -8.30 7.77
CA GLY A 167 20.31 -8.14 6.37
C GLY A 167 20.26 -9.48 5.62
N ALA A 168 21.23 -10.36 5.82
CA ALA A 168 21.23 -11.70 5.23
C ALA A 168 20.11 -12.61 5.81
N LYS A 169 19.84 -12.54 7.12
CA LYS A 169 18.70 -13.22 7.77
C LYS A 169 17.37 -12.75 7.16
N ALA A 170 17.20 -11.45 6.97
CA ALA A 170 16.00 -10.86 6.39
C ALA A 170 15.78 -11.32 4.93
N LEU A 171 16.83 -11.27 4.10
CA LEU A 171 16.79 -11.80 2.72
C LEU A 171 16.50 -13.31 2.68
N PHE A 172 17.00 -14.10 3.64
CA PHE A 172 16.68 -15.52 3.76
C PHE A 172 15.21 -15.76 4.14
N LYS A 173 14.65 -14.99 5.09
CA LYS A 173 13.22 -15.03 5.42
C LYS A 173 12.37 -14.64 4.22
N LEU A 174 12.70 -13.56 3.52
CA LEU A 174 12.02 -13.12 2.29
C LEU A 174 12.02 -14.23 1.21
N ARG A 175 13.17 -14.88 1.00
CA ARG A 175 13.30 -16.03 0.08
C ARG A 175 12.38 -17.18 0.47
N LYS A 176 12.30 -17.50 1.77
CA LYS A 176 11.48 -18.58 2.32
C LYS A 176 9.99 -18.29 2.17
N ALA A 177 9.56 -17.08 2.49
CA ALA A 177 8.17 -16.63 2.31
C ALA A 177 7.75 -16.73 0.84
N TYR A 178 8.56 -16.19 -0.09
CA TYR A 178 8.31 -16.29 -1.53
C TYR A 178 8.13 -17.74 -1.99
N GLN A 179 9.03 -18.66 -1.59
CA GLN A 179 8.96 -20.07 -1.99
C GLN A 179 7.72 -20.79 -1.45
N THR A 180 7.29 -20.44 -0.23
CA THR A 180 6.07 -21.00 0.38
C THR A 180 4.83 -20.49 -0.35
N LEU A 181 4.75 -19.18 -0.59
CA LEU A 181 3.65 -18.54 -1.31
C LEU A 181 3.52 -19.04 -2.76
N ASP A 182 4.63 -19.14 -3.51
CA ASP A 182 4.67 -19.71 -4.87
C ASP A 182 4.20 -21.17 -4.91
N SER A 183 4.58 -22.00 -3.92
CA SER A 183 4.14 -23.40 -3.84
C SER A 183 2.64 -23.54 -3.54
N ILE A 184 2.10 -22.67 -2.68
CA ILE A 184 0.66 -22.68 -2.36
C ILE A 184 -0.13 -22.08 -3.54
N TYR A 185 0.33 -20.99 -4.15
CA TYR A 185 -0.32 -20.36 -5.30
C TYR A 185 -0.46 -21.30 -6.50
N LYS A 186 0.58 -22.10 -6.79
CA LYS A 186 0.51 -23.14 -7.84
C LYS A 186 -0.59 -24.18 -7.55
N LYS A 187 -0.72 -24.61 -6.28
CA LYS A 187 -1.80 -25.53 -5.85
C LYS A 187 -3.18 -24.88 -5.90
N ILE A 188 -3.29 -23.58 -5.57
CA ILE A 188 -4.54 -22.83 -5.74
C ILE A 188 -4.99 -22.90 -7.20
N LYS A 189 -4.10 -22.66 -8.17
CA LYS A 189 -4.41 -22.81 -9.61
C LYS A 189 -4.77 -24.25 -10.01
N GLU A 190 -4.02 -25.24 -9.54
CA GLU A 190 -4.29 -26.65 -9.83
C GLU A 190 -5.65 -27.12 -9.30
N LEU A 191 -6.10 -26.57 -8.17
CA LEU A 191 -7.34 -26.95 -7.48
C LEU A 191 -8.52 -26.00 -7.78
N GLU A 192 -8.30 -24.91 -8.51
CA GLU A 192 -9.31 -23.91 -8.88
C GLU A 192 -10.56 -24.49 -9.56
N PRO A 193 -10.48 -25.50 -10.47
CA PRO A 193 -11.67 -26.15 -11.02
C PRO A 193 -12.50 -26.91 -9.96
N ILE A 194 -11.84 -27.45 -8.92
CA ILE A 194 -12.49 -28.16 -7.81
C ILE A 194 -13.15 -27.13 -6.86
N PHE A 195 -12.45 -26.02 -6.59
CA PHE A 195 -13.01 -24.88 -5.84
C PHE A 195 -14.31 -24.38 -6.49
N ASN A 196 -14.26 -24.07 -7.79
CA ASN A 196 -15.42 -23.57 -8.53
C ASN A 196 -16.60 -24.58 -8.55
N LYS A 197 -16.30 -25.88 -8.66
CA LYS A 197 -17.32 -26.95 -8.57
C LYS A 197 -17.95 -27.04 -7.17
N ASN A 198 -17.15 -26.93 -6.11
CA ASN A 198 -17.63 -26.94 -4.73
C ASN A 198 -18.48 -25.69 -4.43
N LEU A 199 -18.03 -24.51 -4.87
CA LEU A 199 -18.78 -23.26 -4.77
C LEU A 199 -20.15 -23.36 -5.45
N ALA A 200 -20.19 -23.85 -6.70
CA ALA A 200 -21.44 -24.04 -7.44
C ALA A 200 -22.38 -25.06 -6.76
N LYS A 201 -21.83 -26.10 -6.11
CA LYS A 201 -22.59 -27.06 -5.32
C LYS A 201 -23.21 -26.40 -4.07
N LEU A 202 -22.42 -25.64 -3.31
CA LEU A 202 -22.88 -24.95 -2.09
C LEU A 202 -23.96 -23.89 -2.41
N LYS A 203 -23.79 -23.13 -3.50
CA LYS A 203 -24.82 -22.22 -4.03
C LYS A 203 -26.13 -22.95 -4.34
N LYS A 204 -26.06 -24.09 -5.02
CA LYS A 204 -27.25 -24.90 -5.34
C LYS A 204 -27.91 -25.45 -4.06
N GLU A 205 -27.12 -25.86 -3.08
CA GLU A 205 -27.64 -26.34 -1.78
C GLU A 205 -28.33 -25.21 -1.00
N ALA A 206 -27.83 -23.96 -1.06
CA ALA A 206 -28.48 -22.79 -0.46
C ALA A 206 -29.76 -22.35 -1.18
N LEU A 207 -29.78 -22.33 -2.52
CA LEU A 207 -30.98 -22.01 -3.31
C LEU A 207 -32.14 -22.97 -2.98
N LEU A 208 -31.85 -24.26 -2.83
CA LEU A 208 -32.83 -25.29 -2.45
C LEU A 208 -33.34 -25.14 -1.00
N GLN A 209 -32.68 -24.36 -0.14
CA GLN A 209 -33.14 -24.06 1.22
C GLN A 209 -34.18 -22.93 1.22
N HIS A 210 -34.03 -21.93 0.35
CA HIS A 210 -34.99 -20.82 0.20
C HIS A 210 -36.37 -21.28 -0.33
N GLU A 211 -36.45 -22.40 -1.05
CA GLU A 211 -37.72 -22.99 -1.53
C GLU A 211 -38.50 -23.77 -0.44
N GLY A 212 -38.10 -23.68 0.83
CA GLY A 212 -38.98 -23.98 1.97
C GLY A 212 -38.98 -25.42 2.51
N ILE A 213 -37.96 -26.23 2.21
CA ILE A 213 -37.94 -27.67 2.58
C ILE A 213 -37.13 -27.97 3.87
N SER A 214 -36.18 -27.12 4.29
CA SER A 214 -35.55 -27.22 5.63
C SER A 214 -34.82 -25.94 6.01
N ALA A 215 -35.07 -25.40 7.22
CA ALA A 215 -34.20 -24.42 7.84
C ALA A 215 -32.93 -25.13 8.35
N SER A 216 -31.89 -25.20 7.51
CA SER A 216 -30.59 -25.79 7.86
C SER A 216 -29.49 -24.74 7.86
N VAL A 217 -28.81 -24.60 8.99
CA VAL A 217 -27.65 -23.71 9.14
C VAL A 217 -26.58 -24.02 8.08
N SER A 218 -25.97 -22.97 7.51
CA SER A 218 -24.90 -23.09 6.51
C SER A 218 -23.75 -23.96 7.01
N THR A 219 -23.49 -25.09 6.35
CA THR A 219 -22.41 -26.04 6.70
C THR A 219 -21.10 -25.76 5.95
N VAL A 220 -20.96 -24.56 5.39
CA VAL A 220 -19.83 -24.17 4.53
C VAL A 220 -18.49 -24.27 5.27
N ASP A 221 -18.47 -24.10 6.58
CA ASP A 221 -17.24 -24.13 7.40
C ASP A 221 -16.99 -25.47 8.12
N LEU A 222 -17.78 -26.49 7.80
CA LEU A 222 -17.65 -27.80 8.42
C LEU A 222 -17.48 -28.91 7.38
N PRO A 223 -16.26 -29.07 6.81
CA PRO A 223 -15.99 -30.03 5.75
C PRO A 223 -16.40 -31.46 6.11
N GLY A 224 -17.25 -32.04 5.25
CA GLY A 224 -17.77 -33.40 5.39
C GLY A 224 -19.02 -33.55 6.28
N TYR A 225 -19.46 -32.50 6.99
CA TYR A 225 -20.68 -32.56 7.79
C TYR A 225 -21.94 -32.69 6.91
N ARG A 226 -22.95 -33.40 7.42
CA ARG A 226 -24.29 -33.51 6.82
C ARG A 226 -25.33 -33.51 7.92
N SER A 227 -26.39 -32.71 7.78
CA SER A 227 -27.45 -32.59 8.78
C SER A 227 -28.07 -33.96 9.14
N PRO A 228 -28.30 -34.25 10.44
CA PRO A 228 -28.96 -35.47 10.89
C PRO A 228 -30.37 -35.68 10.33
N SER A 229 -31.06 -34.62 9.87
CA SER A 229 -32.42 -34.70 9.30
C SER A 229 -32.56 -35.60 8.06
N LEU A 230 -31.45 -36.06 7.46
CA LEU A 230 -31.40 -37.03 6.36
C LEU A 230 -31.18 -38.49 6.80
N ARG A 231 -30.99 -38.77 8.09
CA ARG A 231 -30.86 -40.13 8.65
C ARG A 231 -31.76 -40.27 9.88
N GLY A 232 -32.84 -41.04 9.75
CA GLY A 232 -33.71 -41.42 10.88
C GLY A 232 -32.99 -42.34 11.87
N GLY A 233 -32.12 -41.76 12.70
CA GLY A 233 -31.24 -42.45 13.67
C GLY A 233 -31.38 -41.92 15.09
N SER A 234 -30.95 -42.74 16.05
CA SER A 234 -31.33 -42.67 17.47
C SER A 234 -30.99 -41.39 18.25
N SER A 235 -31.83 -41.09 19.23
CA SER A 235 -31.88 -39.89 20.08
C SER A 235 -30.73 -39.69 21.10
N ALA A 236 -29.56 -40.30 20.91
CA ALA A 236 -28.48 -40.32 21.92
C ALA A 236 -27.50 -39.12 21.84
N SER A 237 -27.39 -38.44 20.70
CA SER A 237 -26.41 -37.35 20.46
C SER A 237 -26.98 -35.93 20.55
N LEU A 238 -28.29 -35.79 20.73
CA LEU A 238 -29.06 -34.54 20.68
C LEU A 238 -28.39 -33.31 21.35
N PRO A 239 -27.86 -33.38 22.58
CA PRO A 239 -27.25 -32.20 23.23
C PRO A 239 -25.95 -31.73 22.56
N GLN A 240 -25.14 -32.66 22.03
CA GLN A 240 -23.90 -32.33 21.33
C GLN A 240 -24.18 -31.77 19.94
N ASP A 241 -25.14 -32.37 19.22
CA ASP A 241 -25.58 -31.87 17.91
C ASP A 241 -26.18 -30.45 18.02
N VAL A 242 -26.98 -30.16 19.05
CA VAL A 242 -27.52 -28.81 19.31
C VAL A 242 -26.41 -27.80 19.63
N LYS A 243 -25.38 -28.19 20.40
CA LYS A 243 -24.23 -27.30 20.68
C LYS A 243 -23.44 -27.00 19.40
N LEU A 244 -23.15 -28.03 18.60
CA LEU A 244 -22.43 -27.90 17.33
C LEU A 244 -23.18 -26.98 16.36
N LEU A 245 -24.49 -27.16 16.24
CA LEU A 245 -25.36 -26.34 15.39
C LEU A 245 -25.43 -24.87 15.84
N LYS A 246 -25.48 -24.60 17.15
CA LYS A 246 -25.38 -23.23 17.70
C LYS A 246 -24.03 -22.57 17.42
N ASN A 247 -22.94 -23.31 17.54
CA ASN A 247 -21.60 -22.80 17.19
C ASN A 247 -21.50 -22.46 15.70
N LEU A 248 -22.11 -23.29 14.85
CA LEU A 248 -22.18 -23.07 13.39
C LEU A 248 -23.03 -21.83 13.04
N GLU A 249 -24.17 -21.63 13.73
CA GLU A 249 -24.98 -20.41 13.58
C GLU A 249 -24.19 -19.17 14.02
N ALA A 250 -23.48 -19.22 15.15
CA ALA A 250 -22.67 -18.11 15.63
C ALA A 250 -21.58 -17.70 14.62
N VAL A 251 -20.83 -18.68 14.07
CA VAL A 251 -19.84 -18.44 13.00
C VAL A 251 -20.47 -17.83 11.75
N TYR A 252 -21.64 -18.35 11.33
CA TYR A 252 -22.38 -17.81 10.18
C TYR A 252 -22.80 -16.34 10.41
N GLN A 253 -23.34 -16.00 11.58
CA GLN A 253 -23.71 -14.61 11.91
C GLN A 253 -22.48 -13.69 12.00
N MET A 254 -21.36 -14.17 12.55
CA MET A 254 -20.10 -13.42 12.55
C MET A 254 -19.64 -13.11 11.12
N ARG A 255 -19.54 -14.11 10.24
CA ARG A 255 -19.17 -13.89 8.83
C ARG A 255 -20.15 -12.97 8.12
N LYS A 256 -21.46 -13.16 8.34
CA LYS A 256 -22.49 -12.30 7.76
C LYS A 256 -22.27 -10.85 8.15
N SER A 257 -22.10 -10.58 9.45
CA SER A 257 -21.84 -9.23 9.95
C SER A 257 -20.54 -8.63 9.39
N ARG A 258 -19.50 -9.44 9.20
CA ARG A 258 -18.24 -9.05 8.54
C ARG A 258 -18.49 -8.61 7.09
N ILE A 259 -19.18 -9.42 6.28
CA ILE A 259 -19.44 -9.13 4.85
C ILE A 259 -20.37 -7.92 4.68
N GLU A 260 -21.40 -7.80 5.52
CA GLU A 260 -22.33 -6.67 5.51
C GLU A 260 -21.72 -5.37 6.09
N GLY A 261 -20.57 -5.44 6.76
CA GLY A 261 -19.96 -4.31 7.45
C GLY A 261 -20.62 -3.93 8.78
N THR A 262 -21.52 -4.78 9.29
CA THR A 262 -22.22 -4.59 10.57
C THR A 262 -21.47 -5.19 11.77
N SER A 263 -20.35 -5.89 11.53
CA SER A 263 -19.44 -6.46 12.54
C SER A 263 -19.00 -5.48 13.65
N LEU A 264 -18.94 -4.20 13.29
CA LEU A 264 -18.47 -3.07 14.08
C LEU A 264 -19.57 -2.27 14.79
N ILE A 265 -20.84 -2.61 14.57
CA ILE A 265 -22.03 -1.98 15.17
C ILE A 265 -22.37 -2.67 16.50
N ASP A 266 -23.03 -1.95 17.42
CA ASP A 266 -23.55 -2.51 18.66
C ASP A 266 -24.48 -3.72 18.37
N PRO A 267 -24.25 -4.91 18.97
CA PRO A 267 -25.07 -6.11 18.76
C PRO A 267 -26.58 -5.92 19.00
N SER A 268 -26.98 -4.91 19.79
CA SER A 268 -28.39 -4.57 20.04
C SER A 268 -29.12 -3.94 18.85
N GLN A 269 -28.38 -3.42 17.85
CA GLN A 269 -28.95 -2.84 16.63
C GLN A 269 -28.86 -3.77 15.40
N VAL A 270 -28.19 -4.92 15.51
CA VAL A 270 -28.07 -5.90 14.43
C VAL A 270 -29.34 -6.75 14.35
N GLN A 271 -29.93 -6.87 13.16
CA GLN A 271 -31.15 -7.65 12.93
C GLN A 271 -30.84 -9.16 12.89
N ASN A 272 -30.66 -9.74 14.08
CA ASN A 272 -30.32 -11.15 14.26
C ASN A 272 -31.41 -12.07 13.69
N VAL A 273 -31.07 -12.83 12.65
CA VAL A 273 -31.94 -13.88 12.09
C VAL A 273 -31.86 -15.12 12.98
N ASN A 274 -32.84 -15.30 13.87
CA ASN A 274 -32.97 -16.51 14.68
C ASN A 274 -33.45 -17.68 13.80
N MET A 275 -32.54 -18.57 13.37
CA MET A 275 -32.89 -19.69 12.49
C MET A 275 -33.67 -20.81 13.20
N TYR A 276 -33.86 -20.73 14.52
CA TYR A 276 -34.55 -21.73 15.34
C TYR A 276 -35.99 -21.36 15.76
N ALA A 277 -36.50 -20.20 15.33
CA ALA A 277 -37.81 -19.69 15.75
C ALA A 277 -38.98 -20.67 15.50
N THR A 278 -38.89 -21.55 14.51
CA THR A 278 -39.92 -22.55 14.17
C THR A 278 -39.94 -23.80 15.07
N THR A 279 -38.98 -23.97 15.98
CA THR A 279 -38.92 -25.14 16.89
C THR A 279 -39.40 -24.87 18.32
N SER A 280 -39.79 -23.64 18.65
CA SER A 280 -40.23 -23.28 20.00
C SER A 280 -41.36 -22.24 20.06
N SER A 281 -42.34 -22.31 19.14
CA SER A 281 -43.66 -21.68 19.36
C SER A 281 -44.73 -22.28 18.46
N SER A 282 -45.64 -23.05 19.06
CA SER A 282 -46.95 -23.32 18.47
C SER A 282 -47.86 -22.12 18.72
N GLU A 283 -47.74 -21.05 17.93
CA GLU A 283 -48.80 -20.03 17.81
C GLU A 283 -48.62 -19.21 16.53
N LEU A 284 -49.64 -19.23 15.65
CA LEU A 284 -49.73 -18.31 14.52
C LEU A 284 -50.21 -16.95 15.04
N SER A 285 -49.60 -15.84 14.58
CA SER A 285 -50.18 -15.04 13.48
C SER A 285 -49.66 -13.59 13.41
N SER A 286 -49.45 -13.12 12.18
CA SER A 286 -49.45 -11.70 11.74
C SER A 286 -48.34 -10.77 12.28
N SER A 287 -47.78 -9.82 11.52
CA SER A 287 -48.12 -9.35 10.16
C SER A 287 -46.92 -8.69 9.46
N VAL A 288 -46.92 -8.71 8.12
CA VAL A 288 -46.02 -7.92 7.26
C VAL A 288 -46.84 -6.78 6.62
N VAL A 289 -46.71 -5.56 7.14
CA VAL A 289 -47.16 -4.26 6.57
C VAL A 289 -46.40 -3.16 7.32
N SER A 290 -45.89 -2.05 6.78
CA SER A 290 -45.37 -1.67 5.46
C SER A 290 -44.58 -0.37 5.65
N ALA A 291 -43.57 -0.08 4.81
CA ALA A 291 -42.97 1.25 4.74
C ALA A 291 -43.74 2.13 3.73
N ALA A 292 -44.33 3.25 4.17
CA ALA A 292 -44.71 4.39 3.31
C ALA A 292 -45.13 5.66 4.09
N ASN A 293 -44.66 6.82 3.59
CA ASN A 293 -45.30 8.15 3.61
C ASN A 293 -45.47 8.98 4.91
N SER A 294 -44.50 9.88 5.12
CA SER A 294 -44.63 11.35 5.05
C SER A 294 -45.76 12.13 5.78
N VAL A 295 -45.32 13.06 6.65
CA VAL A 295 -45.85 14.43 6.87
C VAL A 295 -47.25 14.60 7.50
N THR A 296 -47.26 15.07 8.76
CA THR A 296 -47.86 16.35 9.21
C THR A 296 -47.48 16.61 10.68
N GLY A 297 -47.38 17.87 11.12
CA GLY A 297 -46.90 18.24 12.47
C GLY A 297 -48.00 18.67 13.44
N GLY A 298 -47.69 18.74 14.74
CA GLY A 298 -48.61 19.30 15.74
C GLY A 298 -48.25 19.14 17.22
N ILE A 299 -47.54 20.13 17.79
CA ILE A 299 -47.69 20.68 19.16
C ILE A 299 -47.50 19.76 20.39
N GLY A 300 -46.43 20.04 21.16
CA GLY A 300 -46.54 20.34 22.60
C GLY A 300 -46.11 19.27 23.63
N GLY A 301 -45.15 19.60 24.51
CA GLY A 301 -44.94 18.89 25.79
C GLY A 301 -43.49 18.78 26.30
N ARG A 302 -43.03 19.76 27.09
CA ARG A 302 -42.09 19.56 28.21
C ARG A 302 -42.90 19.24 29.49
N PRO A 303 -42.34 18.80 30.64
CA PRO A 303 -40.93 18.87 31.08
C PRO A 303 -40.36 17.46 31.43
N ASP A 304 -39.29 17.21 32.19
CA ASP A 304 -38.40 18.05 33.01
C ASP A 304 -36.98 17.42 33.15
N SER A 305 -36.25 17.69 34.23
CA SER A 305 -35.06 16.97 34.73
C SER A 305 -35.15 16.78 36.25
N PRO A 306 -34.31 15.93 36.85
CA PRO A 306 -33.61 16.36 38.07
C PRO A 306 -32.08 16.28 37.97
N ARG A 307 -31.43 17.09 38.82
CA ARG A 307 -29.98 17.32 38.91
C ARG A 307 -29.31 16.56 40.07
N THR A 308 -27.96 16.65 40.11
CA THR A 308 -27.09 16.78 41.32
C THR A 308 -26.76 15.52 42.17
N HIS A 309 -25.64 15.40 42.93
CA HIS A 309 -24.56 16.35 43.37
C HIS A 309 -23.21 15.63 43.75
N THR A 310 -22.07 16.36 43.62
CA THR A 310 -20.84 16.43 44.49
C THR A 310 -19.78 15.31 44.75
N LEU A 311 -18.54 15.58 44.30
CA LEU A 311 -17.27 15.87 45.04
C LEU A 311 -16.83 15.12 46.34
N SER A 312 -15.61 14.53 46.30
CA SER A 312 -14.48 14.62 47.27
C SER A 312 -13.26 13.86 46.67
N GLN A 313 -12.04 14.36 46.46
CA GLN A 313 -10.96 14.95 47.30
C GLN A 313 -10.17 14.01 48.24
N ASN A 314 -8.82 14.21 48.21
CA ASN A 314 -7.71 13.70 49.04
C ASN A 314 -7.07 12.33 48.70
N ALA A 315 -5.79 12.03 49.01
CA ALA A 315 -4.50 12.77 48.87
C ALA A 315 -3.32 11.90 49.39
N LYS A 316 -2.16 11.92 48.67
CA LYS A 316 -0.74 11.67 49.11
C LYS A 316 -0.38 10.52 50.08
N PHE A 317 0.73 9.82 49.75
CA PHE A 317 1.94 9.46 50.56
C PHE A 317 2.51 8.12 49.99
N ARG A 318 3.80 7.76 49.97
CA ARG A 318 5.15 8.35 49.96
C ARG A 318 6.10 7.14 50.12
N ASN A 319 7.07 6.95 49.22
CA ASN A 319 8.12 5.90 49.33
C ASN A 319 9.16 6.29 50.43
N PRO A 320 9.91 5.37 51.11
CA PRO A 320 11.22 4.93 50.56
C PRO A 320 11.88 3.59 51.08
N ASN A 321 12.77 3.01 50.26
CA ASN A 321 14.08 2.33 50.55
C ASN A 321 14.18 1.13 51.57
N SER A 322 15.21 0.25 51.60
CA SER A 322 16.58 0.20 51.02
C SER A 322 17.18 -1.24 50.86
N SER A 323 18.31 -1.34 50.10
CA SER A 323 19.53 -2.18 50.33
C SER A 323 19.47 -3.74 50.33
N SER A 324 20.51 -4.51 49.92
CA SER A 324 21.76 -4.31 49.13
C SER A 324 22.56 -5.64 48.98
N ALA A 325 23.61 -5.66 48.15
CA ALA A 325 24.71 -6.65 48.04
C ALA A 325 24.43 -7.98 47.28
N ASP A 326 25.39 -8.68 46.67
CA ASP A 326 26.68 -8.35 45.96
C ASP A 326 27.14 -9.67 45.24
N ASP A 327 28.37 -9.71 44.69
CA ASP A 327 29.09 -10.87 44.11
C ASP A 327 28.68 -11.35 42.69
N GLU A 328 29.57 -11.82 41.81
CA GLU A 328 30.97 -11.45 41.50
C GLU A 328 31.31 -11.93 40.05
N PHE A 329 32.54 -11.75 39.57
CA PHE A 329 32.96 -11.98 38.18
C PHE A 329 33.14 -13.47 37.80
N ASP A 330 33.04 -13.76 36.49
CA ASP A 330 34.07 -14.54 35.78
C ASP A 330 34.03 -14.25 34.26
N ASP A 331 35.21 -14.17 33.65
CA ASP A 331 35.48 -13.89 32.23
C ASP A 331 35.66 -15.21 31.42
N ASP A 332 36.19 -15.08 30.20
CA ASP A 332 36.71 -16.13 29.30
C ASP A 332 35.69 -17.04 28.57
N ASP A 333 35.52 -16.78 27.26
CA ASP A 333 36.37 -17.47 26.27
C ASP A 333 36.28 -16.77 24.90
N ASP A 334 37.44 -16.41 24.36
CA ASP A 334 37.62 -15.98 22.96
C ASP A 334 37.37 -17.16 21.99
N ASP A 335 36.98 -16.86 20.75
CA ASP A 335 37.59 -17.60 19.63
C ASP A 335 37.58 -16.82 18.31
N GLU A 336 38.69 -16.92 17.57
CA GLU A 336 39.13 -15.91 16.62
C GLU A 336 38.72 -16.16 15.15
N PHE A 337 38.79 -15.09 14.38
CA PHE A 337 38.64 -14.94 12.94
C PHE A 337 39.42 -15.96 12.08
N SER A 338 38.79 -16.51 11.03
CA SER A 338 39.53 -17.01 9.86
C SER A 338 38.71 -16.98 8.57
N ASP A 339 39.22 -16.28 7.56
CA ASP A 339 38.68 -16.21 6.20
C ASP A 339 39.20 -17.39 5.35
N ALA A 340 38.34 -17.96 4.52
CA ALA A 340 38.72 -18.95 3.50
C ALA A 340 37.66 -19.05 2.40
N SER A 341 37.96 -18.46 1.26
CA SER A 341 37.27 -18.70 -0.01
C SER A 341 37.25 -20.19 -0.38
N ASP A 342 36.17 -20.69 -1.01
CA ASP A 342 36.41 -21.52 -2.19
C ASP A 342 35.30 -21.59 -3.24
N SER A 343 35.82 -21.74 -4.45
CA SER A 343 35.31 -21.82 -5.81
C SER A 343 34.19 -22.83 -6.12
N PHE A 344 33.43 -22.52 -7.17
CA PHE A 344 32.44 -23.42 -7.80
C PHE A 344 33.12 -24.57 -8.56
N HIS A 345 32.70 -25.81 -8.31
CA HIS A 345 32.97 -26.94 -9.21
C HIS A 345 31.68 -27.54 -9.79
N SER A 346 31.68 -27.69 -11.12
CA SER A 346 30.59 -28.26 -11.91
C SER A 346 30.80 -29.76 -12.15
N PHE A 347 29.79 -30.56 -11.81
CA PHE A 347 29.54 -31.92 -12.30
C PHE A 347 28.01 -32.13 -12.26
N GLY A 348 27.35 -32.87 -13.15
CA GLY A 348 27.83 -33.74 -14.24
C GLY A 348 26.72 -34.77 -14.51
N ASN A 349 26.45 -35.10 -15.78
CA ASN A 349 25.29 -35.91 -16.19
C ASN A 349 25.22 -37.29 -15.50
N LEU A 350 24.02 -37.74 -15.14
CA LEU A 350 23.69 -39.17 -15.08
C LEU A 350 22.43 -39.48 -15.92
N SER A 351 22.60 -40.46 -16.80
CA SER A 351 21.61 -40.95 -17.75
C SER A 351 20.76 -42.10 -17.17
N ILE A 352 19.53 -42.24 -17.66
CA ILE A 352 18.59 -43.32 -17.29
C ILE A 352 18.41 -44.25 -18.51
N PRO A 353 18.45 -45.59 -18.34
CA PRO A 353 18.57 -46.52 -19.47
C PRO A 353 17.26 -46.79 -20.22
N HIS A 354 17.40 -47.05 -21.51
CA HIS A 354 16.34 -47.46 -22.43
C HIS A 354 15.97 -48.95 -22.28
N ARG A 355 14.70 -49.28 -22.51
CA ARG A 355 14.32 -50.61 -23.04
C ARG A 355 13.27 -50.45 -24.14
N THR A 356 13.58 -51.01 -25.29
CA THR A 356 12.85 -50.86 -26.57
C THR A 356 11.78 -51.92 -26.75
N HIS A 357 10.70 -51.63 -27.49
CA HIS A 357 10.31 -52.44 -28.66
C HIS A 357 9.47 -51.63 -29.68
N LYS A 358 9.57 -52.07 -30.94
CA LYS A 358 9.12 -51.49 -32.23
C LYS A 358 7.61 -51.72 -32.49
N SER A 359 6.90 -51.15 -33.48
CA SER A 359 6.97 -49.89 -34.26
C SER A 359 5.87 -49.92 -35.35
N SER A 360 5.10 -48.84 -35.58
CA SER A 360 4.44 -48.59 -36.89
C SER A 360 3.82 -47.18 -37.02
N SER A 361 4.60 -46.27 -37.62
CA SER A 361 4.18 -45.25 -38.60
C SER A 361 2.69 -44.87 -38.73
N LEU A 362 2.36 -43.59 -38.50
CA LEU A 362 1.84 -42.66 -39.54
C LEU A 362 1.86 -41.20 -39.04
N ASN A 363 1.91 -40.23 -39.96
CA ASN A 363 2.28 -38.83 -39.70
C ASN A 363 1.12 -37.98 -39.17
N ASN A 364 1.41 -37.10 -38.19
CA ASN A 364 1.18 -35.65 -38.31
C ASN A 364 1.87 -34.87 -37.18
N SER A 365 2.37 -33.68 -37.48
CA SER A 365 3.09 -32.84 -36.51
C SER A 365 2.14 -31.93 -35.72
N GLN A 366 2.03 -32.23 -34.43
CA GLN A 366 1.69 -31.34 -33.32
C GLN A 366 2.96 -31.20 -32.45
N THR A 367 3.23 -30.19 -31.62
CA THR A 367 2.57 -28.94 -31.17
C THR A 367 3.57 -28.23 -30.24
N LEU A 368 3.29 -26.99 -29.84
CA LEU A 368 3.31 -26.66 -28.40
C LEU A 368 2.40 -25.44 -28.16
N ASP A 369 1.10 -25.74 -28.03
CA ASP A 369 0.05 -24.76 -27.85
C ASP A 369 0.04 -24.15 -26.45
N LYS A 370 -0.55 -22.96 -26.37
CA LYS A 370 -0.86 -22.27 -25.11
C LYS A 370 -1.98 -23.05 -24.39
N ALA A 371 -1.82 -23.30 -23.10
CA ALA A 371 -2.91 -23.79 -22.27
C ALA A 371 -3.89 -22.64 -21.97
N GLU A 372 -5.10 -22.71 -22.53
CA GLU A 372 -6.18 -21.75 -22.27
C GLU A 372 -6.80 -21.97 -20.88
N SER A 373 -7.16 -20.88 -20.22
CA SER A 373 -7.77 -20.89 -18.89
C SER A 373 -9.29 -21.06 -18.99
N VAL A 374 -9.82 -22.23 -18.62
CA VAL A 374 -11.27 -22.49 -18.64
C VAL A 374 -11.95 -21.93 -17.39
N ILE A 375 -12.03 -20.60 -17.31
CA ILE A 375 -12.88 -19.87 -16.35
C ILE A 375 -13.99 -19.11 -17.11
N SER A 376 -13.78 -18.74 -18.38
CA SER A 376 -14.73 -18.06 -19.27
C SER A 376 -15.61 -19.05 -20.09
N GLY A 377 -16.16 -20.07 -19.42
CA GLY A 377 -16.78 -21.24 -20.07
C GLY A 377 -18.11 -21.73 -19.50
N ALA A 378 -18.91 -20.86 -18.86
CA ALA A 378 -20.24 -21.21 -18.35
C ALA A 378 -21.34 -20.30 -18.90
N ASN A 379 -21.54 -20.32 -20.22
CA ASN A 379 -22.79 -19.83 -20.81
C ASN A 379 -23.95 -20.69 -20.27
N SER A 380 -24.68 -20.15 -19.29
CA SER A 380 -25.92 -20.74 -18.81
C SER A 380 -26.93 -20.79 -19.95
N SER A 381 -27.30 -22.00 -20.38
CA SER A 381 -28.43 -22.21 -21.29
C SER A 381 -29.74 -21.81 -20.61
N SER A 382 -30.13 -20.56 -20.84
CA SER A 382 -31.49 -19.99 -20.76
C SER A 382 -32.51 -20.73 -19.87
N ILE A 383 -32.58 -20.35 -18.59
CA ILE A 383 -33.86 -20.29 -17.86
C ILE A 383 -33.93 -18.90 -17.24
N SER A 384 -34.92 -18.11 -17.66
CA SER A 384 -35.09 -16.70 -17.29
C SER A 384 -36.13 -16.54 -16.17
N LEU A 385 -35.65 -16.29 -14.94
CA LEU A 385 -36.44 -15.77 -13.82
C LEU A 385 -35.73 -14.57 -13.17
N ARG A 386 -36.47 -13.78 -12.38
CA ARG A 386 -36.26 -12.33 -12.24
C ARG A 386 -35.73 -11.90 -10.86
N ASN A 387 -34.70 -11.05 -10.88
CA ASN A 387 -34.40 -9.98 -9.89
C ASN A 387 -34.31 -10.35 -8.39
N SER A 388 -33.52 -11.35 -8.01
CA SER A 388 -33.04 -11.51 -6.61
C SER A 388 -31.58 -11.97 -6.44
N ASP A 389 -30.88 -12.43 -7.48
CA ASP A 389 -29.83 -13.45 -7.30
C ASP A 389 -28.37 -12.93 -7.33
N HIS A 390 -28.10 -11.77 -6.73
CA HIS A 390 -26.74 -11.16 -6.74
C HIS A 390 -26.12 -10.84 -5.38
N GLU A 391 -26.81 -11.03 -4.25
CA GLU A 391 -26.34 -10.49 -2.96
C GLU A 391 -25.52 -11.47 -2.09
N ASP A 392 -25.74 -12.79 -2.16
CA ASP A 392 -25.25 -13.74 -1.13
C ASP A 392 -23.97 -14.54 -1.45
N ASN A 393 -23.29 -14.28 -2.57
CA ASN A 393 -22.22 -15.16 -3.04
C ASN A 393 -21.02 -15.34 -2.09
N HIS A 394 -20.70 -14.34 -1.25
CA HIS A 394 -19.62 -14.43 -0.26
C HIS A 394 -19.96 -15.41 0.89
N MET A 395 -21.25 -15.61 1.20
CA MET A 395 -21.71 -16.53 2.26
C MET A 395 -21.49 -18.03 1.93
N HIS A 396 -21.10 -18.34 0.69
CA HIS A 396 -20.85 -19.69 0.20
C HIS A 396 -19.36 -20.09 0.14
N VAL A 397 -18.46 -19.21 0.57
CA VAL A 397 -17.03 -19.50 0.77
C VAL A 397 -16.78 -19.71 2.28
N SER A 398 -15.93 -20.68 2.64
CA SER A 398 -15.57 -20.88 4.05
C SER A 398 -14.58 -19.81 4.51
N THR A 399 -14.61 -19.43 5.80
CA THR A 399 -13.66 -18.45 6.36
C THR A 399 -12.21 -18.85 6.07
N VAL A 400 -11.91 -20.16 6.14
CA VAL A 400 -10.56 -20.70 6.00
C VAL A 400 -10.13 -20.74 4.53
N ASP A 401 -11.03 -21.08 3.60
CA ASP A 401 -10.74 -21.02 2.17
C ASP A 401 -10.59 -19.56 1.69
N GLU A 402 -11.43 -18.64 2.19
CA GLU A 402 -11.29 -17.19 1.96
C GLU A 402 -9.92 -16.70 2.46
N TYR A 403 -9.52 -17.04 3.68
CA TYR A 403 -8.22 -16.67 4.25
C TYR A 403 -7.04 -17.21 3.42
N ILE A 404 -7.06 -18.51 3.05
CA ILE A 404 -5.99 -19.13 2.24
C ILE A 404 -5.85 -18.44 0.89
N HIS A 405 -6.95 -18.23 0.16
CA HIS A 405 -6.90 -17.60 -1.16
C HIS A 405 -6.46 -16.14 -1.08
N SER A 406 -7.09 -15.36 -0.19
CA SER A 406 -6.83 -13.92 -0.07
C SER A 406 -5.42 -13.62 0.47
N GLY A 407 -4.94 -14.36 1.46
CA GLY A 407 -3.60 -14.15 2.04
C GLY A 407 -2.48 -14.47 1.05
N VAL A 408 -2.62 -15.55 0.29
CA VAL A 408 -1.64 -15.90 -0.76
C VAL A 408 -1.68 -14.90 -1.90
N GLN A 409 -2.87 -14.51 -2.37
CA GLN A 409 -2.99 -13.52 -3.46
C GLN A 409 -2.47 -12.13 -3.06
N LEU A 410 -2.75 -11.66 -1.83
CA LEU A 410 -2.16 -10.43 -1.29
C LEU A 410 -0.63 -10.53 -1.22
N CYS A 411 -0.11 -11.44 -0.40
CA CYS A 411 1.32 -11.49 -0.07
C CYS A 411 2.17 -11.74 -1.32
N PHE A 412 1.73 -12.68 -2.18
CA PHE A 412 2.44 -12.96 -3.43
C PHE A 412 2.23 -11.84 -4.46
N GLY A 413 1.04 -11.22 -4.52
CA GLY A 413 0.76 -10.08 -5.38
C GLY A 413 1.66 -8.88 -5.09
N ILE A 414 1.76 -8.48 -3.82
CA ILE A 414 2.71 -7.44 -3.36
C ILE A 414 4.14 -7.81 -3.75
N LEU A 415 4.59 -9.04 -3.45
CA LEU A 415 5.94 -9.48 -3.80
C LEU A 415 6.22 -9.37 -5.31
N GLN A 416 5.29 -9.79 -6.17
CA GLN A 416 5.43 -9.70 -7.62
C GLN A 416 5.50 -8.24 -8.11
N VAL A 417 4.64 -7.36 -7.59
CA VAL A 417 4.66 -5.92 -7.93
C VAL A 417 5.96 -5.25 -7.45
N VAL A 418 6.33 -5.43 -6.18
CA VAL A 418 7.54 -4.81 -5.59
C VAL A 418 8.80 -5.30 -6.30
N LEU A 419 8.95 -6.60 -6.53
CA LEU A 419 10.09 -7.15 -7.30
C LEU A 419 10.12 -6.64 -8.75
N SER A 420 8.98 -6.29 -9.34
CA SER A 420 8.91 -5.69 -10.69
C SER A 420 9.36 -4.22 -10.73
N LEU A 421 9.42 -3.53 -9.59
CA LEU A 421 9.77 -2.11 -9.49
C LEU A 421 11.27 -1.86 -9.25
N ILE A 422 12.02 -2.89 -8.84
CA ILE A 422 13.43 -2.74 -8.49
C ILE A 422 14.28 -2.45 -9.75
N PRO A 423 15.12 -1.39 -9.78
CA PRO A 423 15.97 -1.07 -10.91
C PRO A 423 16.97 -2.20 -11.28
N PRO A 424 17.28 -2.43 -12.57
CA PRO A 424 18.18 -3.51 -13.00
C PRO A 424 19.59 -3.48 -12.40
N THR A 425 20.08 -2.29 -12.05
CA THR A 425 21.38 -2.07 -11.38
C THR A 425 21.44 -2.73 -10.01
N ILE A 426 20.39 -2.60 -9.21
CA ILE A 426 20.22 -3.26 -7.89
C ILE A 426 19.77 -4.72 -8.09
N GLY A 427 18.93 -4.96 -9.10
CA GLY A 427 18.39 -6.29 -9.44
C GLY A 427 19.44 -7.37 -9.68
N LYS A 428 20.69 -7.03 -10.02
CA LYS A 428 21.79 -8.01 -10.11
C LYS A 428 21.99 -8.79 -8.81
N VAL A 429 21.89 -8.14 -7.63
CA VAL A 429 22.05 -8.81 -6.33
C VAL A 429 20.87 -9.76 -6.04
N LEU A 430 19.65 -9.36 -6.41
CA LEU A 430 18.46 -10.21 -6.25
C LEU A 430 18.37 -11.33 -7.30
N SER A 431 18.96 -11.15 -8.47
CA SER A 431 19.05 -12.19 -9.51
C SER A 431 19.89 -13.40 -9.05
N ILE A 432 20.86 -13.19 -8.16
CA ILE A 432 21.64 -14.25 -7.50
C ILE A 432 20.75 -15.08 -6.55
N VAL A 433 19.65 -14.51 -6.03
CA VAL A 433 18.65 -15.20 -5.21
C VAL A 433 17.65 -15.98 -6.08
N GLY A 434 17.52 -15.62 -7.35
CA GLY A 434 16.76 -16.37 -8.37
C GLY A 434 15.31 -15.94 -8.60
N PHE A 435 14.97 -14.68 -8.29
CA PHE A 435 13.61 -14.15 -8.42
C PHE A 435 13.49 -13.08 -9.50
N LYS A 436 12.37 -13.10 -10.24
CA LYS A 436 11.94 -12.05 -11.17
C LYS A 436 10.46 -11.75 -10.91
N GLY A 437 10.15 -10.50 -10.59
CA GLY A 437 8.77 -10.06 -10.38
C GLY A 437 8.00 -9.92 -11.69
N ASP A 438 6.74 -10.35 -11.70
CA ASP A 438 5.77 -10.10 -12.77
C ASP A 438 4.69 -9.12 -12.31
N ARG A 439 4.79 -7.87 -12.76
CA ARG A 439 3.84 -6.79 -12.44
C ARG A 439 2.39 -7.15 -12.79
N VAL A 440 2.17 -7.74 -13.96
CA VAL A 440 0.80 -7.96 -14.47
C VAL A 440 0.12 -9.03 -13.64
N THR A 441 0.80 -10.16 -13.42
CA THR A 441 0.32 -11.22 -12.54
C THR A 441 0.11 -10.72 -11.11
N GLY A 442 1.03 -9.90 -10.59
CA GLY A 442 0.91 -9.30 -9.25
C GLY A 442 -0.31 -8.38 -9.10
N LEU A 443 -0.53 -7.47 -10.05
CA LEU A 443 -1.70 -6.59 -10.02
C LEU A 443 -3.03 -7.36 -10.23
N LYS A 444 -3.06 -8.40 -11.09
CA LYS A 444 -4.23 -9.27 -11.22
C LYS A 444 -4.61 -9.95 -9.89
N MET A 445 -3.63 -10.39 -9.09
CA MET A 445 -3.88 -10.96 -7.75
C MET A 445 -4.46 -9.92 -6.80
N LEU A 446 -3.87 -8.72 -6.74
CA LEU A 446 -4.33 -7.65 -5.85
C LEU A 446 -5.74 -7.20 -6.18
N TRP A 447 -6.04 -6.94 -7.46
CA TRP A 447 -7.40 -6.60 -7.91
C TRP A 447 -8.40 -7.71 -7.60
N ARG A 448 -8.07 -8.99 -7.84
CA ARG A 448 -8.95 -10.10 -7.47
C ARG A 448 -9.21 -10.11 -5.97
N THR A 449 -8.18 -10.00 -5.13
CA THR A 449 -8.32 -10.04 -3.67
C THR A 449 -9.20 -8.90 -3.14
N ALA A 450 -8.93 -7.66 -3.61
CA ALA A 450 -9.65 -6.45 -3.20
C ALA A 450 -11.12 -6.44 -3.62
N ILE A 451 -11.46 -7.11 -4.73
CA ILE A 451 -12.85 -7.26 -5.18
C ILE A 451 -13.56 -8.38 -4.40
N THR A 452 -12.94 -9.56 -4.26
CA THR A 452 -13.65 -10.80 -3.88
C THR A 452 -13.58 -11.16 -2.40
N SER A 453 -12.78 -10.49 -1.57
CA SER A 453 -12.57 -10.84 -0.15
C SER A 453 -12.94 -9.67 0.75
N ARG A 454 -13.75 -9.90 1.80
CA ARG A 454 -14.09 -8.86 2.80
C ARG A 454 -13.39 -9.19 4.12
N ASN A 455 -12.06 -9.12 4.10
CA ASN A 455 -11.19 -9.31 5.25
C ASN A 455 -9.97 -8.37 5.14
N ILE A 456 -9.07 -8.40 6.12
CA ILE A 456 -7.86 -7.56 6.13
C ILE A 456 -7.07 -7.64 4.81
N HIS A 457 -7.05 -8.77 4.13
CA HIS A 457 -6.29 -8.93 2.89
C HIS A 457 -6.95 -8.22 1.70
N GLY A 458 -8.28 -8.18 1.62
CA GLY A 458 -8.99 -7.39 0.61
C GLY A 458 -8.69 -5.90 0.77
N GLU A 459 -8.76 -5.41 2.00
CA GLU A 459 -8.56 -3.99 2.33
C GLU A 459 -7.08 -3.57 2.21
N LEU A 460 -6.12 -4.44 2.60
CA LEU A 460 -4.70 -4.22 2.33
C LEU A 460 -4.38 -4.28 0.83
N ALA A 461 -5.03 -5.16 0.06
CA ALA A 461 -4.85 -5.19 -1.39
C ALA A 461 -5.37 -3.90 -2.03
N LEU A 462 -6.51 -3.37 -1.58
CA LEU A 462 -7.03 -2.07 -1.99
C LEU A 462 -6.04 -0.94 -1.64
N LEU A 463 -5.51 -0.89 -0.41
CA LEU A 463 -4.51 0.10 -0.01
C LEU A 463 -3.23 0.00 -0.86
N CYS A 464 -2.76 -1.20 -1.18
CA CYS A 464 -1.63 -1.39 -2.09
C CYS A 464 -1.92 -0.88 -3.51
N LEU A 465 -3.13 -1.10 -4.04
CA LEU A 465 -3.54 -0.58 -5.34
C LEU A 465 -3.61 0.96 -5.32
N LEU A 466 -4.25 1.55 -4.30
CA LEU A 466 -4.35 3.02 -4.15
C LEU A 466 -2.98 3.68 -4.01
N VAL A 467 -2.04 3.07 -3.27
CA VAL A 467 -0.66 3.56 -3.17
C VAL A 467 0.12 3.37 -4.49
N PHE A 468 -0.19 2.34 -5.27
CA PHE A 468 0.46 2.05 -6.55
C PHE A 468 0.00 3.00 -7.69
N TYR A 469 -1.29 3.32 -7.75
CA TYR A 469 -1.87 4.23 -8.75
C TYR A 469 -1.85 5.70 -8.29
N ASP A 470 -2.46 6.03 -7.16
CA ASP A 470 -2.76 7.40 -6.71
C ASP A 470 -1.77 7.95 -5.65
N GLY A 471 -0.83 7.11 -5.21
CA GLY A 471 0.09 7.39 -4.11
C GLY A 471 1.03 8.60 -4.32
N PRO A 472 1.69 9.07 -3.24
CA PRO A 472 2.64 10.18 -3.31
C PRO A 472 3.95 9.83 -4.04
N VAL A 473 4.18 8.53 -4.32
CA VAL A 473 5.29 8.03 -5.11
C VAL A 473 4.74 7.54 -6.44
N GLN A 474 5.12 8.21 -7.52
CA GLN A 474 4.66 7.87 -8.87
C GLN A 474 5.31 6.57 -9.36
N PHE A 475 4.64 5.42 -9.16
CA PHE A 475 5.08 4.10 -9.64
C PHE A 475 4.66 3.81 -11.09
N ILE A 476 3.79 4.64 -11.66
CA ILE A 476 3.26 4.55 -13.02
C ILE A 476 3.39 5.92 -13.70
N ASP A 477 3.78 5.95 -14.96
CA ASP A 477 3.78 7.18 -15.74
C ASP A 477 2.50 7.28 -16.58
N ASP A 478 1.47 7.91 -16.00
CA ASP A 478 0.16 8.13 -16.62
C ASP A 478 0.18 9.19 -17.74
N GLY A 479 1.30 9.88 -17.96
CA GLY A 479 1.47 10.78 -19.12
C GLY A 479 1.62 10.02 -20.43
N TYR A 480 2.04 8.75 -20.37
CA TYR A 480 2.05 7.84 -21.51
C TYR A 480 0.68 7.17 -21.68
N GLN A 481 -0.17 7.81 -22.48
CA GLN A 481 -1.48 7.28 -22.92
C GLN A 481 -1.50 7.03 -24.43
N LEU A 482 -2.18 5.95 -24.86
CA LEU A 482 -2.40 5.64 -26.27
C LEU A 482 -3.57 6.49 -26.81
N PRO A 483 -3.44 7.15 -27.98
CA PRO A 483 -4.53 7.93 -28.57
C PRO A 483 -5.82 7.10 -28.73
N GLY A 484 -6.94 7.62 -28.21
CA GLY A 484 -8.24 6.94 -28.24
C GLY A 484 -8.46 5.86 -27.17
N GLN A 485 -7.49 5.62 -26.28
CA GLN A 485 -7.67 4.81 -25.06
C GLN A 485 -7.64 5.67 -23.77
N GLU A 486 -8.00 6.94 -23.87
CA GLU A 486 -8.23 7.80 -22.71
C GLU A 486 -9.49 7.32 -21.97
N ASP A 487 -9.49 7.38 -20.63
CA ASP A 487 -10.61 6.94 -19.77
C ASP A 487 -11.97 7.56 -20.19
N SER A 488 -11.95 8.79 -20.70
CA SER A 488 -13.13 9.52 -21.20
C SER A 488 -13.83 8.86 -22.40
N ASN A 489 -13.18 7.94 -23.10
CA ASN A 489 -13.74 7.20 -24.24
C ASN A 489 -14.33 5.83 -23.84
N VAL A 490 -14.24 5.44 -22.57
CA VAL A 490 -14.72 4.15 -22.06
C VAL A 490 -16.18 4.28 -21.62
N THR A 491 -17.10 3.63 -22.34
CA THR A 491 -18.54 3.65 -22.03
C THR A 491 -18.99 2.45 -21.19
N ASP A 492 -18.42 1.27 -21.41
CA ASP A 492 -18.81 0.02 -20.74
C ASP A 492 -18.02 -0.20 -19.44
N VAL A 493 -18.30 0.63 -18.42
CA VAL A 493 -17.69 0.49 -17.09
C VAL A 493 -18.40 -0.59 -16.27
N ILE A 494 -17.63 -1.56 -15.78
CA ILE A 494 -18.15 -2.68 -14.98
C ILE A 494 -18.37 -2.26 -13.52
N SER A 495 -19.52 -2.60 -12.94
CA SER A 495 -19.73 -2.50 -11.49
C SER A 495 -19.00 -3.64 -10.78
N ILE A 496 -18.08 -3.31 -9.87
CA ILE A 496 -17.28 -4.28 -9.10
C ILE A 496 -17.60 -4.29 -7.59
N ASP A 497 -18.39 -3.33 -7.13
CA ASP A 497 -18.85 -3.14 -5.74
C ASP A 497 -19.44 -4.41 -5.09
N LYS A 498 -20.32 -5.12 -5.80
CA LYS A 498 -21.02 -6.34 -5.34
C LYS A 498 -20.45 -7.64 -5.92
N LYS A 499 -19.28 -7.62 -6.56
CA LYS A 499 -18.73 -8.82 -7.22
C LYS A 499 -17.95 -9.74 -6.27
N SER A 500 -18.50 -10.93 -6.07
CA SER A 500 -17.84 -12.04 -5.36
C SER A 500 -16.79 -12.81 -6.18
N ASN A 501 -16.75 -12.60 -7.49
CA ASN A 501 -15.84 -13.24 -8.43
C ASN A 501 -15.52 -12.28 -9.59
N ILE A 502 -14.39 -12.51 -10.25
CA ILE A 502 -13.90 -11.67 -11.35
C ILE A 502 -13.17 -12.57 -12.37
N SER A 503 -13.47 -12.42 -13.65
CA SER A 503 -12.83 -13.19 -14.73
C SER A 503 -11.45 -12.64 -15.09
N GLU A 504 -10.66 -13.39 -15.87
CA GLU A 504 -9.35 -12.91 -16.32
C GLU A 504 -9.47 -11.77 -17.34
N GLU A 505 -10.52 -11.80 -18.16
CA GLU A 505 -10.88 -10.78 -19.16
C GLU A 505 -11.34 -9.48 -18.48
N GLU A 506 -12.16 -9.59 -17.42
CA GLU A 506 -12.58 -8.43 -16.61
C GLU A 506 -11.39 -7.80 -15.89
N LEU A 507 -10.47 -8.59 -15.33
CA LEU A 507 -9.22 -8.08 -14.76
C LEU A 507 -8.35 -7.37 -15.83
N GLU A 508 -8.34 -7.85 -17.08
CA GLU A 508 -7.64 -7.16 -18.17
C GLU A 508 -8.31 -5.87 -18.62
N MET A 509 -9.63 -5.73 -18.45
CA MET A 509 -10.32 -4.44 -18.61
C MET A 509 -9.96 -3.47 -17.48
N ILE A 510 -9.94 -3.95 -16.23
CA ILE A 510 -9.59 -3.14 -15.05
C ILE A 510 -8.13 -2.65 -15.14
N LEU A 511 -7.19 -3.51 -15.54
CA LEU A 511 -5.77 -3.15 -15.65
C LEU A 511 -5.46 -2.15 -16.78
N LYS A 512 -6.35 -1.98 -17.77
CA LYS A 512 -6.21 -0.96 -18.80
C LYS A 512 -6.57 0.43 -18.26
N ASN A 513 -7.70 0.52 -17.55
CA ASN A 513 -8.33 1.77 -17.13
C ASN A 513 -8.60 1.78 -15.60
N PRO A 514 -7.58 1.65 -14.75
CA PRO A 514 -7.73 1.40 -13.30
C PRO A 514 -8.43 2.54 -12.55
N ALA A 515 -8.30 3.78 -13.02
CA ALA A 515 -8.91 4.97 -12.43
C ALA A 515 -10.45 4.96 -12.43
N LEU A 516 -11.06 4.12 -13.28
CA LEU A 516 -12.52 3.90 -13.32
C LEU A 516 -13.02 2.92 -12.23
N TYR A 517 -12.11 2.19 -11.59
CA TYR A 517 -12.43 1.07 -10.69
C TYR A 517 -11.96 1.31 -9.25
N THR A 518 -10.83 1.98 -9.02
CA THR A 518 -10.39 2.36 -7.68
C THR A 518 -11.43 3.18 -6.88
N PRO A 519 -12.26 4.07 -7.48
CA PRO A 519 -13.27 4.82 -6.71
C PRO A 519 -14.38 3.93 -6.17
N GLN A 520 -14.73 2.86 -6.90
CA GLN A 520 -15.81 1.94 -6.51
C GLN A 520 -15.43 1.18 -5.23
N LEU A 521 -14.21 0.64 -5.18
CA LEU A 521 -13.69 -0.07 -4.01
C LEU A 521 -13.45 0.88 -2.83
N LEU A 522 -12.92 2.08 -3.07
CA LEU A 522 -12.72 3.05 -1.99
C LEU A 522 -14.05 3.53 -1.38
N THR A 523 -15.09 3.74 -2.20
CA THR A 523 -16.42 4.10 -1.69
C THR A 523 -16.98 3.00 -0.78
N LYS A 524 -16.78 1.72 -1.14
CA LYS A 524 -17.15 0.56 -0.31
C LYS A 524 -16.38 0.54 1.01
N ALA A 525 -15.05 0.69 0.99
CA ALA A 525 -14.23 0.75 2.20
C ALA A 525 -14.62 1.92 3.13
N ARG A 526 -14.88 3.12 2.59
CA ARG A 526 -15.40 4.27 3.36
C ARG A 526 -16.77 4.00 4.00
N GLY A 527 -17.60 3.15 3.39
CA GLY A 527 -18.87 2.73 3.97
C GLY A 527 -18.73 1.77 5.16
N TYR A 528 -17.71 0.91 5.13
CA TYR A 528 -17.43 -0.04 6.23
C TYR A 528 -16.62 0.59 7.38
N PHE A 529 -15.77 1.57 7.08
CA PHE A 529 -14.80 2.13 8.03
C PHE A 529 -14.91 3.68 8.08
N PRO A 530 -16.06 4.23 8.50
CA PRO A 530 -16.35 5.67 8.39
C PRO A 530 -15.50 6.54 9.32
N HIS A 531 -14.90 5.98 10.39
CA HIS A 531 -14.12 6.74 11.35
C HIS A 531 -12.65 6.90 10.94
N ASN A 532 -12.12 6.01 10.09
CA ASN A 532 -10.69 6.00 9.77
C ASN A 532 -10.32 7.03 8.69
N ALA A 533 -9.52 8.01 9.12
CA ALA A 533 -8.92 9.05 8.28
C ALA A 533 -8.11 8.52 7.09
N LEU A 534 -7.59 7.28 7.15
CA LEU A 534 -6.81 6.66 6.09
C LEU A 534 -7.60 6.57 4.77
N TRP A 535 -8.88 6.20 4.83
CA TRP A 535 -9.71 6.07 3.62
C TRP A 535 -10.06 7.43 3.01
N LEU A 536 -10.32 8.43 3.87
CA LEU A 536 -10.54 9.82 3.44
C LEU A 536 -9.26 10.45 2.84
N LEU A 537 -8.08 10.11 3.36
CA LEU A 537 -6.80 10.48 2.78
C LEU A 537 -6.65 9.94 1.35
N GLN A 538 -6.98 8.66 1.10
CA GLN A 538 -6.90 8.12 -0.27
C GLN A 538 -7.90 8.81 -1.21
N GLU A 539 -9.11 9.15 -0.74
CA GLU A 539 -10.10 9.88 -1.55
C GLU A 539 -9.59 11.28 -1.93
N GLY A 540 -8.97 11.98 -0.98
CA GLY A 540 -8.30 13.26 -1.25
C GLY A 540 -7.15 13.14 -2.25
N ARG A 541 -6.36 12.04 -2.21
CA ARG A 541 -5.32 11.76 -3.22
C ARG A 541 -5.91 11.55 -4.61
N MET A 542 -6.99 10.78 -4.72
CA MET A 542 -7.69 10.54 -5.99
C MET A 542 -8.29 11.83 -6.57
N LEU A 543 -8.94 12.65 -5.73
CA LEU A 543 -9.43 13.97 -6.13
C LEU A 543 -8.29 14.87 -6.63
N ALA A 544 -7.13 14.85 -5.98
CA ALA A 544 -5.95 15.59 -6.40
C ALA A 544 -5.33 15.06 -7.70
N ALA A 545 -5.32 13.74 -7.92
CA ALA A 545 -4.89 13.13 -9.18
C ALA A 545 -5.80 13.53 -10.36
N GLN A 546 -7.10 13.74 -10.10
CA GLN A 546 -8.07 14.27 -11.05
C GLN A 546 -8.00 15.81 -11.21
N GLY A 547 -6.99 16.49 -10.66
CA GLY A 547 -6.83 17.95 -10.70
C GLY A 547 -7.84 18.73 -9.84
N GLN A 548 -8.62 18.06 -8.98
CA GLN A 548 -9.65 18.69 -8.13
C GLN A 548 -9.06 19.14 -6.78
N LEU A 549 -7.91 19.84 -6.81
CA LEU A 549 -7.12 20.24 -5.62
C LEU A 549 -7.96 20.92 -4.54
N VAL A 550 -8.83 21.87 -4.92
CA VAL A 550 -9.67 22.62 -3.97
C VAL A 550 -10.61 21.68 -3.20
N LYS A 551 -11.23 20.71 -3.89
CA LYS A 551 -12.12 19.72 -3.25
C LYS A 551 -11.31 18.80 -2.34
N ALA A 552 -10.18 18.29 -2.82
CA ALA A 552 -9.29 17.42 -2.05
C ALA A 552 -8.83 18.07 -0.73
N ALA A 553 -8.35 19.33 -0.79
CA ALA A 553 -7.94 20.07 0.40
C ALA A 553 -9.12 20.36 1.33
N SER A 554 -10.30 20.75 0.80
CA SER A 554 -11.49 21.00 1.62
C SER A 554 -12.03 19.75 2.32
N LEU A 555 -11.94 18.58 1.68
CA LEU A 555 -12.31 17.29 2.26
C LEU A 555 -11.40 16.96 3.47
N MET A 556 -10.08 17.02 3.28
CA MET A 556 -9.12 16.76 4.36
C MET A 556 -9.20 17.81 5.49
N GLN A 557 -9.49 19.07 5.18
CA GLN A 557 -9.61 20.15 6.17
C GLN A 557 -10.90 20.02 7.00
N SER A 558 -12.05 19.81 6.35
CA SER A 558 -13.35 19.65 7.03
C SER A 558 -13.38 18.45 7.98
N PHE A 559 -12.63 17.40 7.69
CA PHE A 559 -12.49 16.24 8.57
C PHE A 559 -11.67 16.54 9.85
N THR A 560 -10.61 17.34 9.78
CA THR A 560 -9.85 17.72 10.99
C THR A 560 -10.50 18.86 11.78
N ASP A 561 -11.28 19.72 11.12
CA ASP A 561 -11.95 20.84 11.77
C ASP A 561 -13.20 20.45 12.57
N ASN A 562 -13.78 19.28 12.27
CA ASN A 562 -14.95 18.77 12.96
C ASN A 562 -14.57 18.18 14.34
N PRO A 563 -15.04 18.75 15.48
CA PRO A 563 -14.68 18.26 16.81
C PRO A 563 -15.23 16.86 17.16
N GLN A 564 -16.12 16.31 16.33
CA GLN A 564 -16.68 14.96 16.50
C GLN A 564 -15.80 13.87 15.89
N THR A 565 -14.93 14.22 14.93
CA THR A 565 -14.00 13.28 14.28
C THR A 565 -12.63 13.37 14.92
N LYS A 566 -12.36 12.47 15.87
CA LYS A 566 -11.05 12.30 16.49
C LYS A 566 -10.29 11.17 15.78
N ILE A 567 -9.13 11.49 15.22
CA ILE A 567 -8.16 10.49 14.77
C ILE A 567 -7.46 9.91 16.00
N ASN A 568 -7.42 8.58 16.12
CA ASN A 568 -6.74 7.89 17.23
C ASN A 568 -5.33 7.44 16.82
N MET A 569 -5.14 6.99 15.58
CA MET A 569 -3.84 6.61 15.02
C MET A 569 -3.07 7.86 14.54
N GLN A 570 -2.21 8.38 15.41
CA GLN A 570 -1.34 9.54 15.16
C GLN A 570 -0.52 9.43 13.86
N GLN A 571 -0.13 8.21 13.46
CA GLN A 571 0.60 7.94 12.22
C GLN A 571 -0.26 8.24 10.98
N VAL A 572 -1.57 7.99 11.03
CA VAL A 572 -2.52 8.32 9.96
C VAL A 572 -2.83 9.82 9.94
N GLU A 573 -2.94 10.46 11.11
CA GLU A 573 -3.06 11.92 11.21
C GLU A 573 -1.86 12.62 10.54
N ALA A 574 -0.63 12.19 10.86
CA ALA A 574 0.59 12.73 10.27
C ALA A 574 0.64 12.55 8.73
N LEU A 575 0.17 11.41 8.21
CA LEU A 575 0.08 11.18 6.76
C LEU A 575 -0.99 12.07 6.10
N LEU A 576 -2.16 12.23 6.72
CA LEU A 576 -3.24 13.08 6.20
C LEU A 576 -2.80 14.54 6.14
N ILE A 577 -2.18 15.04 7.20
CA ILE A 577 -1.75 16.44 7.30
C ILE A 577 -0.57 16.71 6.38
N PHE A 578 0.35 15.75 6.19
CA PHE A 578 1.43 15.89 5.20
C PHE A 578 0.89 15.98 3.78
N ASP A 579 -0.01 15.09 3.37
CA ASP A 579 -0.62 15.16 2.05
C ASP A 579 -1.42 16.46 1.87
N ARG A 580 -2.19 16.90 2.87
CA ARG A 580 -2.91 18.19 2.82
C ARG A 580 -1.96 19.38 2.67
N ALA A 581 -0.84 19.41 3.40
CA ALA A 581 0.19 20.44 3.26
C ALA A 581 0.77 20.48 1.84
N MET A 582 0.98 19.31 1.23
CA MET A 582 1.40 19.20 -0.18
C MET A 582 0.31 19.71 -1.13
N LEU A 583 -0.97 19.41 -0.90
CA LEU A 583 -2.08 19.95 -1.71
C LEU A 583 -2.19 21.48 -1.62
N TYR A 584 -2.02 22.06 -0.42
CA TYR A 584 -1.93 23.51 -0.26
C TYR A 584 -0.72 24.10 -1.01
N ALA A 585 0.45 23.44 -0.95
CA ALA A 585 1.63 23.87 -1.71
C ALA A 585 1.41 23.77 -3.24
N PHE A 586 0.65 22.78 -3.73
CA PHE A 586 0.29 22.69 -5.15
C PHE A 586 -0.71 23.77 -5.59
N LYS A 587 -1.55 24.25 -4.66
CA LYS A 587 -2.51 25.35 -4.85
C LYS A 587 -1.90 26.75 -4.65
N HIS A 588 -0.65 26.84 -4.18
CA HIS A 588 0.02 28.08 -3.75
C HIS A 588 -0.61 28.73 -2.49
N ASP A 589 -1.38 27.96 -1.72
CA ASP A 589 -1.88 28.27 -0.37
C ASP A 589 -0.75 28.08 0.65
N PHE A 590 0.31 28.87 0.49
CA PHE A 590 1.58 28.66 1.19
C PHE A 590 1.51 28.95 2.71
N ASP A 591 0.53 29.71 3.19
CA ASP A 591 0.37 29.97 4.63
C ASP A 591 -0.19 28.73 5.35
N GLU A 592 -1.20 28.12 4.72
CA GLU A 592 -1.87 26.89 5.13
C GLU A 592 -0.93 25.70 5.02
N ALA A 593 -0.15 25.62 3.92
CA ALA A 593 0.91 24.63 3.75
C ALA A 593 1.96 24.74 4.86
N ALA A 594 2.48 25.95 5.12
CA ALA A 594 3.47 26.17 6.16
C ALA A 594 2.92 25.83 7.56
N ARG A 595 1.67 26.20 7.87
CA ARG A 595 0.97 25.85 9.12
C ARG A 595 0.95 24.34 9.34
N ASP A 596 0.51 23.55 8.35
CA ASP A 596 0.46 22.09 8.46
C ASP A 596 1.88 21.48 8.55
N PHE A 597 2.85 21.94 7.75
CA PHE A 597 4.25 21.48 7.87
C PHE A 597 4.85 21.79 9.25
N ILE A 598 4.50 22.92 9.88
CA ILE A 598 4.95 23.25 11.24
C ILE A 598 4.30 22.32 12.26
N TYR A 599 3.01 22.03 12.14
CA TYR A 599 2.30 21.11 13.04
C TYR A 599 2.84 19.67 12.99
N LEU A 600 3.30 19.20 11.82
CA LEU A 600 3.96 17.90 11.70
C LEU A 600 5.22 17.75 12.58
N LEU A 601 5.85 18.84 13.05
CA LEU A 601 6.95 18.74 14.00
C LEU A 601 6.50 18.26 15.38
N GLU A 602 5.22 18.43 15.73
CA GLU A 602 4.64 18.03 17.02
C GLU A 602 4.21 16.56 16.96
N ILE A 603 3.44 16.19 15.94
CA ILE A 603 2.84 14.85 15.81
C ILE A 603 3.69 13.81 15.07
N ASN A 604 4.73 14.19 14.32
CA ASN A 604 5.57 13.23 13.60
C ASN A 604 7.02 13.27 14.11
N SER A 605 7.63 12.11 14.33
CA SER A 605 9.05 11.97 14.66
C SER A 605 9.97 12.17 13.43
N TRP A 606 9.45 11.96 12.22
CA TRP A 606 10.22 11.89 10.98
C TRP A 606 10.46 13.21 10.25
N SER A 607 11.58 13.25 9.51
CA SER A 607 11.97 14.28 8.52
C SER A 607 11.68 15.74 8.92
N LYS A 608 11.83 16.09 10.20
CA LYS A 608 11.57 17.46 10.71
C LYS A 608 12.40 18.51 9.97
N SER A 609 13.58 18.14 9.48
CA SER A 609 14.42 18.93 8.57
C SER A 609 13.68 19.35 7.28
N ILE A 610 12.98 18.42 6.61
CA ILE A 610 12.25 18.71 5.36
C ILE A 610 10.98 19.52 5.62
N TYR A 611 10.25 19.28 6.72
CA TYR A 611 9.05 20.04 7.05
C TYR A 611 9.38 21.51 7.34
N LEU A 612 10.45 21.77 8.10
CA LEU A 612 11.00 23.12 8.30
C LEU A 612 11.44 23.78 6.98
N PHE A 613 12.09 23.00 6.10
CA PHE A 613 12.54 23.50 4.80
C PHE A 613 11.37 23.81 3.85
N PHE A 614 10.32 22.99 3.83
CA PHE A 614 9.07 23.26 3.12
C PHE A 614 8.40 24.53 3.66
N ALA A 615 8.16 24.64 4.97
CA ALA A 615 7.52 25.81 5.58
C ALA A 615 8.30 27.11 5.29
N GLY A 616 9.62 27.08 5.46
CA GLY A 616 10.48 28.22 5.11
C GLY A 616 10.47 28.58 3.62
N SER A 617 10.38 27.59 2.74
CA SER A 617 10.25 27.80 1.29
C SER A 617 8.88 28.36 0.89
N CYS A 618 7.81 27.97 1.58
CA CYS A 618 6.46 28.51 1.41
C CYS A 618 6.41 30.00 1.77
N TYR A 619 7.01 30.40 2.90
CA TYR A 619 7.11 31.82 3.27
C TYR A 619 8.01 32.63 2.34
N LEU A 620 9.09 32.04 1.80
CA LEU A 620 9.91 32.67 0.76
C LEU A 620 9.08 32.98 -0.51
N GLU A 621 8.22 32.06 -0.95
CA GLU A 621 7.35 32.34 -2.10
C GLU A 621 6.23 33.34 -1.80
N LYS A 622 5.61 33.33 -0.61
CA LYS A 622 4.68 34.42 -0.21
C LYS A 622 5.35 35.79 -0.24
N TRP A 623 6.59 35.90 0.23
CA TRP A 623 7.40 37.12 0.12
C TRP A 623 7.65 37.52 -1.35
N ARG A 624 7.91 36.56 -2.25
CA ARG A 624 8.02 36.79 -3.70
C ARG A 624 6.71 37.23 -4.34
N MET A 625 5.58 36.62 -3.97
CA MET A 625 4.24 37.00 -4.44
C MET A 625 3.91 38.46 -4.11
N ILE A 626 4.21 38.91 -2.87
CA ILE A 626 4.03 40.33 -2.49
C ILE A 626 4.95 41.22 -3.31
N LYS A 627 6.23 40.87 -3.47
CA LYS A 627 7.18 41.65 -4.28
C LYS A 627 6.68 41.83 -5.71
N LEU A 628 6.25 40.74 -6.36
CA LEU A 628 5.70 40.72 -7.73
C LEU A 628 4.33 41.40 -7.85
N GLY A 629 3.64 41.70 -6.74
CA GLY A 629 2.29 42.28 -6.76
C GLY A 629 1.19 41.28 -7.10
N LEU A 630 1.45 39.98 -6.93
CA LEU A 630 0.50 38.90 -7.21
C LEU A 630 -0.57 38.74 -6.12
N ILE A 631 -0.33 39.30 -4.92
CA ILE A 631 -1.30 39.35 -3.82
C ILE A 631 -1.35 40.75 -3.21
N GLU A 632 -2.57 41.22 -2.96
CA GLU A 632 -2.82 42.46 -2.23
C GLU A 632 -2.72 42.23 -0.72
N VAL A 633 -2.10 43.16 -0.01
CA VAL A 633 -1.91 43.10 1.45
C VAL A 633 -2.09 44.50 2.05
N GLU A 634 -2.77 44.59 3.20
CA GLU A 634 -3.10 45.87 3.85
C GLU A 634 -1.89 46.78 4.08
N ASN A 635 -0.76 46.18 4.50
CA ASN A 635 0.50 46.89 4.71
C ASN A 635 1.66 46.09 4.12
N ARG A 636 2.09 46.48 2.93
CA ARG A 636 3.14 45.82 2.14
C ARG A 636 4.47 45.69 2.91
N GLU A 637 4.90 46.73 3.63
CA GLU A 637 6.17 46.70 4.37
C GLU A 637 6.12 45.75 5.57
N LYS A 638 5.04 45.81 6.35
CA LYS A 638 4.82 44.93 7.52
C LYS A 638 4.74 43.46 7.09
N SER A 639 4.00 43.16 6.02
CA SER A 639 3.89 41.79 5.51
C SER A 639 5.21 41.29 4.91
N LEU A 640 5.92 42.10 4.13
CA LEU A 640 7.25 41.73 3.62
C LEU A 640 8.24 41.43 4.75
N LYS A 641 8.22 42.20 5.84
CA LYS A 641 9.05 41.91 7.02
C LYS A 641 8.64 40.60 7.68
N TYR A 642 7.35 40.41 7.96
CA TYR A 642 6.84 39.18 8.59
C TYR A 642 7.26 37.92 7.81
N TYR A 643 7.02 37.89 6.50
CA TYR A 643 7.37 36.73 5.67
C TYR A 643 8.88 36.52 5.54
N ALA A 644 9.68 37.58 5.54
CA ALA A 644 11.13 37.46 5.57
C ALA A 644 11.63 36.86 6.90
N ASP A 645 11.13 37.37 8.03
CA ASP A 645 11.50 36.90 9.37
C ASP A 645 11.11 35.41 9.56
N GLN A 646 9.90 34.99 9.09
CA GLN A 646 9.46 33.59 9.15
C GLN A 646 10.26 32.67 8.21
N ALA A 647 10.48 33.08 6.96
CA ALA A 647 11.28 32.29 6.01
C ALA A 647 12.70 32.08 6.53
N GLU A 648 13.36 33.14 7.00
CA GLU A 648 14.72 33.05 7.54
C GLU A 648 14.79 32.17 8.80
N LEU A 649 13.81 32.30 9.71
CA LEU A 649 13.70 31.44 10.90
C LEU A 649 13.64 29.96 10.53
N TYR A 650 12.71 29.55 9.67
CA TYR A 650 12.50 28.14 9.37
C TYR A 650 13.60 27.55 8.46
N LEU A 651 14.09 28.31 7.47
CA LEU A 651 15.19 27.88 6.59
C LEU A 651 16.51 27.70 7.37
N LYS A 652 16.83 28.57 8.33
CA LYS A 652 18.01 28.41 9.19
C LYS A 652 17.83 27.33 10.26
N LYS A 653 16.59 27.07 10.69
CA LYS A 653 16.28 25.99 11.65
C LYS A 653 16.34 24.60 11.01
N ALA A 654 15.91 24.45 9.75
CA ALA A 654 15.90 23.17 9.01
C ALA A 654 17.20 22.32 9.12
N PRO A 655 18.42 22.85 8.83
CA PRO A 655 19.65 22.05 8.89
C PRO A 655 19.99 21.57 10.31
N THR A 656 19.50 22.25 11.34
CA THR A 656 19.74 21.86 12.74
C THR A 656 19.05 20.55 13.14
N TYR A 657 18.08 20.07 12.34
CA TYR A 657 17.36 18.81 12.54
C TYR A 657 17.83 17.67 11.61
N VAL A 658 18.88 17.88 10.80
CA VAL A 658 19.42 16.83 9.91
C VAL A 658 20.25 15.81 10.71
N PRO A 659 19.94 14.51 10.66
CA PRO A 659 20.73 13.46 11.31
C PRO A 659 22.21 13.50 10.90
N GLY A 660 23.10 13.32 11.88
CA GLY A 660 24.55 13.36 11.66
C GLY A 660 25.13 14.72 11.26
N HIS A 661 24.35 15.82 11.32
CA HIS A 661 24.81 17.17 10.98
C HIS A 661 24.32 18.23 11.98
N GLY A 662 23.04 18.22 12.32
CA GLY A 662 22.39 19.26 13.09
C GLY A 662 22.43 19.04 14.61
N ILE A 663 22.59 20.14 15.36
CA ILE A 663 22.67 20.12 16.84
C ILE A 663 21.41 19.51 17.48
N ASN A 664 20.22 19.77 16.93
CA ASN A 664 18.95 19.23 17.43
C ASN A 664 18.70 17.76 17.02
N ALA A 665 19.61 17.16 16.23
CA ALA A 665 19.60 15.75 15.84
C ALA A 665 20.74 14.93 16.47
N THR A 666 21.54 15.52 17.37
CA THR A 666 22.72 14.88 18.00
C THR A 666 22.44 13.53 18.68
N ASN A 667 21.26 13.38 19.31
CA ASN A 667 20.80 12.14 19.93
C ASN A 667 19.68 11.44 19.14
N LYS A 668 19.38 11.90 17.91
CA LYS A 668 18.26 11.39 17.11
C LYS A 668 18.75 10.67 15.86
N LYS A 669 18.76 9.34 16.01
CA LYS A 669 18.57 8.37 14.93
C LYS A 669 17.49 8.87 13.94
N GLY A 670 17.79 8.91 12.65
CA GLY A 670 16.88 9.34 11.60
C GLY A 670 17.09 8.58 10.28
N GLY A 671 16.19 8.79 9.32
CA GLY A 671 16.08 7.91 8.16
C GLY A 671 15.32 6.61 8.47
N ILE A 672 15.18 5.73 7.48
CA ILE A 672 14.35 4.52 7.58
C ILE A 672 15.00 3.50 8.50
N GLY A 673 14.51 3.42 9.74
CA GLY A 673 15.08 2.56 10.79
C GLY A 673 16.16 3.21 11.64
N GLY A 674 16.33 4.53 11.55
CA GLY A 674 17.06 5.29 12.57
C GLY A 674 18.59 5.18 12.52
N GLY A 675 19.21 5.38 11.36
CA GLY A 675 20.66 5.59 11.26
C GLY A 675 21.11 7.02 11.62
N ASN A 676 22.42 7.28 11.52
CA ASN A 676 22.98 8.65 11.46
C ASN A 676 23.15 9.12 10.00
N LYS A 677 22.45 8.48 9.06
CA LYS A 677 22.65 8.64 7.62
C LYS A 677 21.73 9.72 7.06
N GLN A 678 22.32 10.69 6.35
CA GLN A 678 21.56 11.75 5.69
C GLN A 678 20.68 11.17 4.57
N MET A 679 19.37 11.48 4.62
CA MET A 679 18.42 11.07 3.60
C MET A 679 18.65 11.85 2.29
N PRO A 680 18.15 11.36 1.14
CA PRO A 680 18.32 12.05 -0.14
C PRO A 680 17.87 13.53 -0.14
N PHE A 681 16.79 13.85 0.59
CA PHE A 681 16.30 15.22 0.75
C PHE A 681 17.09 16.06 1.78
N ASP A 682 17.75 15.43 2.77
CA ASP A 682 18.68 16.14 3.66
C ASP A 682 19.91 16.62 2.87
N LYS A 683 20.43 15.79 1.95
CA LYS A 683 21.51 16.20 1.05
C LYS A 683 21.09 17.41 0.18
N PHE A 684 19.88 17.35 -0.38
CA PHE A 684 19.28 18.44 -1.18
C PHE A 684 19.18 19.75 -0.40
N LEU A 685 18.57 19.75 0.80
CA LEU A 685 18.39 20.98 1.57
C LEU A 685 19.72 21.55 2.06
N LEU A 686 20.66 20.69 2.48
CA LEU A 686 21.99 21.13 2.90
C LEU A 686 22.76 21.79 1.75
N ARG A 687 22.75 21.19 0.55
CA ARG A 687 23.40 21.76 -0.65
C ARG A 687 22.82 23.13 -0.99
N LYS A 688 21.49 23.26 -1.03
CA LYS A 688 20.79 24.52 -1.32
C LYS A 688 21.14 25.61 -0.32
N LEU A 689 21.08 25.32 0.97
CA LEU A 689 21.42 26.29 2.02
C LEU A 689 22.91 26.68 2.00
N GLN A 690 23.82 25.74 1.75
CA GLN A 690 25.25 26.04 1.59
C GLN A 690 25.54 26.97 0.41
N HIS A 691 24.78 26.90 -0.68
CA HIS A 691 24.91 27.85 -1.81
C HIS A 691 24.47 29.26 -1.39
N VAL A 692 23.34 29.38 -0.69
CA VAL A 692 22.83 30.65 -0.15
C VAL A 692 23.81 31.26 0.86
N GLU A 693 24.35 30.47 1.78
CA GLU A 693 25.35 30.94 2.75
C GLU A 693 26.64 31.43 2.10
N LYS A 694 27.17 30.69 1.11
CA LYS A 694 28.37 31.11 0.35
C LYS A 694 28.13 32.43 -0.38
N ARG A 695 26.92 32.62 -0.92
CA ARG A 695 26.49 33.84 -1.60
C ARG A 695 26.32 35.01 -0.63
N GLN A 696 25.68 34.80 0.53
CA GLN A 696 25.56 35.82 1.57
C GLN A 696 26.93 36.24 2.13
N LYS A 697 27.87 35.30 2.28
CA LYS A 697 29.27 35.62 2.65
C LYS A 697 30.01 36.45 1.59
N LYS A 698 29.63 36.33 0.32
CA LYS A 698 30.17 37.12 -0.80
C LYS A 698 29.52 38.50 -0.93
N TYR A 699 28.24 38.62 -0.55
CA TYR A 699 27.42 39.84 -0.65
C TYR A 699 26.72 40.12 0.69
N PRO A 700 27.46 40.56 1.72
CA PRO A 700 26.93 40.76 3.08
C PRO A 700 25.89 41.90 3.19
N GLU A 701 25.78 42.75 2.17
CA GLU A 701 24.78 43.81 2.03
C GLU A 701 23.39 43.31 1.62
N LEU A 702 23.28 42.04 1.20
CA LEU A 702 22.02 41.43 0.77
C LEU A 702 21.34 40.64 1.89
N SER A 703 20.01 40.69 1.91
CA SER A 703 19.24 39.85 2.84
C SER A 703 19.41 38.36 2.52
N PHE A 704 19.19 37.51 3.51
CA PHE A 704 19.25 36.06 3.34
C PHE A 704 18.31 35.57 2.22
N LEU A 705 17.11 36.16 2.12
CA LEU A 705 16.13 35.85 1.08
C LEU A 705 16.53 36.35 -0.32
N ASP A 706 17.17 37.53 -0.43
CA ASP A 706 17.67 38.04 -1.72
C ASP A 706 18.82 37.17 -2.29
N CYS A 707 19.40 36.27 -1.48
CA CYS A 707 20.42 35.32 -1.90
C CYS A 707 19.85 34.02 -2.52
N PHE A 708 18.54 33.80 -2.52
CA PHE A 708 17.92 32.65 -3.22
C PHE A 708 17.73 32.95 -4.71
N GLY A 709 18.26 32.06 -5.57
CA GLY A 709 17.97 32.02 -7.01
C GLY A 709 16.61 31.39 -7.28
N THR A 710 16.58 30.15 -7.75
CA THR A 710 15.33 29.43 -8.06
C THR A 710 14.42 29.23 -6.84
N SER A 711 13.16 28.89 -7.09
CA SER A 711 12.14 28.63 -6.08
C SER A 711 12.26 27.23 -5.47
N PRO A 712 12.69 27.07 -4.20
CA PRO A 712 12.93 25.74 -3.64
C PRO A 712 11.65 24.90 -3.50
N VAL A 713 10.50 25.52 -3.21
CA VAL A 713 9.22 24.79 -3.12
C VAL A 713 8.81 24.21 -4.47
N HIS A 714 9.00 24.95 -5.57
CA HIS A 714 8.72 24.46 -6.92
C HIS A 714 9.68 23.36 -7.38
N GLU A 715 10.89 23.28 -6.81
CA GLU A 715 11.78 22.13 -6.97
C GLU A 715 11.32 20.91 -6.16
N LEU A 716 10.84 21.13 -4.93
CA LEU A 716 10.37 20.06 -4.05
C LEU A 716 9.08 19.41 -4.57
N VAL A 717 8.04 20.19 -4.90
CA VAL A 717 6.71 19.67 -5.32
C VAL A 717 6.80 18.77 -6.55
N TYR A 718 7.81 18.94 -7.42
CA TYR A 718 8.08 18.06 -8.55
C TYR A 718 8.27 16.58 -8.14
N PHE A 719 8.95 16.33 -7.01
CA PHE A 719 9.22 14.97 -6.53
C PHE A 719 8.02 14.28 -5.88
N TRP A 720 6.93 15.02 -5.63
CA TRP A 720 5.63 14.54 -5.18
C TRP A 720 4.54 14.72 -6.26
N ASN A 721 4.95 14.75 -7.54
CA ASN A 721 4.07 14.82 -8.70
C ASN A 721 3.16 16.07 -8.77
N GLY A 722 3.55 17.17 -8.09
CA GLY A 722 2.70 18.37 -7.93
C GLY A 722 2.29 19.04 -9.23
N TYR A 723 3.20 19.17 -10.20
CA TYR A 723 2.92 19.82 -11.49
C TYR A 723 1.77 19.15 -12.25
N ASN A 724 1.71 17.81 -12.26
CA ASN A 724 0.64 17.08 -12.94
C ASN A 724 -0.72 17.16 -12.21
N ARG A 725 -0.75 17.68 -10.96
CA ARG A 725 -1.96 17.88 -10.14
C ARG A 725 -2.44 19.34 -10.12
N MET A 726 -1.59 20.29 -10.55
CA MET A 726 -1.93 21.71 -10.67
C MET A 726 -2.95 21.95 -11.80
N THR A 727 -3.92 22.84 -11.59
CA THR A 727 -4.79 23.28 -12.69
C THR A 727 -4.11 24.38 -13.51
N LYS A 728 -4.76 24.81 -14.60
CA LYS A 728 -4.24 25.85 -15.48
C LYS A 728 -3.84 27.14 -14.71
N ASN A 729 -4.63 27.53 -13.72
CA ASN A 729 -4.39 28.77 -12.96
C ASN A 729 -3.12 28.66 -12.09
N GLU A 730 -2.95 27.56 -11.37
CA GLU A 730 -1.77 27.27 -10.55
C GLU A 730 -0.51 27.11 -11.42
N LEU A 731 -0.64 26.57 -12.64
CA LEU A 731 0.46 26.48 -13.62
C LEU A 731 0.87 27.86 -14.16
N GLU A 732 -0.08 28.76 -14.48
CA GLU A 732 0.24 30.13 -14.92
C GLU A 732 0.90 30.95 -13.79
N LEU A 733 0.45 30.75 -12.54
CA LEU A 733 1.09 31.32 -11.35
C LEU A 733 2.51 30.76 -11.14
N THR A 734 2.68 29.43 -11.28
CA THR A 734 3.99 28.75 -11.21
C THR A 734 4.97 29.31 -12.24
N LEU A 735 4.55 29.47 -13.49
CA LEU A 735 5.37 30.03 -14.58
C LEU A 735 5.91 31.43 -14.21
N THR A 736 5.06 32.24 -13.59
CA THR A 736 5.37 33.61 -13.14
C THR A 736 6.33 33.61 -11.95
N LEU A 737 6.10 32.75 -10.93
CA LEU A 737 6.96 32.65 -9.74
C LEU A 737 8.35 32.14 -10.07
N LEU A 738 8.46 31.13 -10.97
CA LEU A 738 9.74 30.67 -11.51
C LEU A 738 10.51 31.80 -12.22
N GLY A 739 9.82 32.75 -12.83
CA GLY A 739 10.41 33.92 -13.48
C GLY A 739 11.06 34.94 -12.51
N TYR A 740 10.81 34.87 -11.20
CA TYR A 740 11.31 35.84 -10.22
C TYR A 740 12.84 36.03 -10.27
N SER A 741 13.60 34.93 -10.42
CA SER A 741 15.08 34.95 -10.45
C SER A 741 15.67 35.10 -11.85
N GLY A 742 14.85 35.17 -12.90
CA GLY A 742 15.32 35.19 -14.27
C GLY A 742 16.18 36.40 -14.59
N SER A 743 17.26 36.18 -15.34
CA SER A 743 18.08 37.24 -15.92
C SER A 743 17.24 38.19 -16.79
N MET A 744 17.67 39.46 -16.92
CA MET A 744 16.92 40.49 -17.62
C MET A 744 16.81 40.16 -19.12
N ASN A 745 15.61 40.32 -19.69
CA ASN A 745 15.29 39.97 -21.08
C ASN A 745 15.45 38.47 -21.44
N SER A 746 15.58 37.59 -20.45
CA SER A 746 15.59 36.14 -20.67
C SER A 746 14.16 35.57 -20.74
N ASP A 747 13.99 34.42 -21.41
CA ASP A 747 12.66 33.84 -21.64
C ASP A 747 11.92 33.60 -20.31
N TYR A 748 10.66 34.04 -20.25
CA TYR A 748 9.79 33.92 -19.07
C TYR A 748 10.38 34.53 -17.77
N SER A 749 11.22 35.55 -17.89
CA SER A 749 11.72 36.33 -16.75
C SER A 749 10.69 37.36 -16.28
N ALA A 750 10.57 37.52 -14.96
CA ALA A 750 9.85 38.65 -14.36
C ALA A 750 10.68 39.95 -14.37
N ASN A 751 11.98 39.87 -14.65
CA ASN A 751 12.90 41.02 -14.63
C ASN A 751 13.05 41.62 -16.04
N ASN A 752 12.74 42.90 -16.16
CA ASN A 752 12.81 43.67 -17.40
C ASN A 752 13.46 45.05 -17.15
N ASN A 753 13.51 45.92 -18.16
CA ASN A 753 14.15 47.24 -18.05
C ASN A 753 13.44 48.19 -17.05
N GLU A 754 12.17 47.95 -16.72
CA GLU A 754 11.34 48.78 -15.84
C GLU A 754 11.23 48.20 -14.42
N GLN A 755 11.25 46.87 -14.29
CA GLN A 755 11.04 46.14 -13.04
C GLN A 755 12.16 45.13 -12.79
N LYS A 756 12.87 45.30 -11.67
CA LYS A 756 13.93 44.39 -11.22
C LYS A 756 13.67 43.90 -9.80
N PHE A 757 13.26 42.64 -9.68
CA PHE A 757 12.95 41.95 -8.43
C PHE A 757 14.16 41.18 -7.88
N ALA A 758 14.92 40.51 -8.75
CA ALA A 758 16.15 39.82 -8.41
C ALA A 758 17.32 40.82 -8.28
N LYS A 759 17.98 40.83 -7.12
CA LYS A 759 19.16 41.70 -6.88
C LYS A 759 20.45 41.12 -7.46
N LEU A 760 20.53 39.79 -7.55
CA LEU A 760 21.65 39.04 -8.11
C LEU A 760 21.27 38.42 -9.45
N GLU A 761 22.28 38.22 -10.29
CA GLU A 761 22.16 37.41 -11.50
C GLU A 761 22.18 35.92 -11.13
N GLU A 762 21.32 35.13 -11.80
CA GLU A 762 21.26 33.68 -11.64
C GLU A 762 22.56 33.01 -12.13
N SER A 763 23.02 31.98 -11.43
CA SER A 763 24.07 31.11 -11.96
C SER A 763 23.54 30.23 -13.09
N GLU A 764 24.43 29.68 -13.93
CA GLU A 764 24.01 28.79 -15.04
C GLU A 764 23.21 27.57 -14.54
N ASP A 765 23.55 27.01 -13.37
CA ASP A 765 22.81 25.91 -12.76
C ASP A 765 21.39 26.34 -12.32
N GLU A 766 21.24 27.55 -11.75
CA GLU A 766 19.94 28.11 -11.39
C GLU A 766 19.09 28.44 -12.63
N ALA A 767 19.70 28.99 -13.68
CA ALA A 767 19.02 29.22 -14.95
C ALA A 767 18.52 27.89 -15.56
N MET A 768 19.35 26.84 -15.57
CA MET A 768 18.93 25.52 -16.04
C MET A 768 17.76 24.95 -15.22
N ILE A 769 17.79 25.07 -13.88
CA ILE A 769 16.70 24.63 -13.00
C ILE A 769 15.41 25.40 -13.31
N ARG A 770 15.50 26.73 -13.46
CA ARG A 770 14.36 27.58 -13.82
C ARG A 770 13.75 27.16 -15.16
N TYR A 771 14.55 27.07 -16.21
CA TYR A 771 14.07 26.70 -17.55
C TYR A 771 13.53 25.27 -17.60
N PHE A 772 14.10 24.34 -16.85
CA PHE A 772 13.56 22.99 -16.71
C PHE A 772 12.12 23.01 -16.17
N PHE A 773 11.87 23.69 -15.04
CA PHE A 773 10.51 23.76 -14.48
C PHE A 773 9.55 24.61 -15.31
N GLN A 774 10.03 25.70 -15.94
CA GLN A 774 9.23 26.47 -16.90
C GLN A 774 8.84 25.61 -18.11
N SER A 775 9.73 24.74 -18.62
CA SER A 775 9.41 23.84 -19.73
C SER A 775 8.29 22.86 -19.38
N ILE A 776 8.35 22.22 -18.20
CA ILE A 776 7.31 21.30 -17.71
C ILE A 776 5.97 22.05 -17.57
N THR A 777 6.01 23.26 -17.03
CA THR A 777 4.82 24.11 -16.87
C THR A 777 4.20 24.43 -18.24
N LEU A 778 5.02 24.81 -19.23
CA LEU A 778 4.57 25.04 -20.62
C LEU A 778 3.97 23.78 -21.26
N ARG A 779 4.54 22.59 -21.01
CA ARG A 779 3.98 21.32 -21.50
C ARG A 779 2.56 21.11 -21.00
N LEU A 780 2.34 21.31 -19.71
CA LEU A 780 1.04 21.09 -19.05
C LEU A 780 0.02 22.17 -19.38
N LEU A 781 0.48 23.38 -19.73
CA LEU A 781 -0.33 24.42 -20.37
C LEU A 781 -0.63 24.15 -21.86
N ASN A 782 -0.35 22.94 -22.37
CA ASN A 782 -0.47 22.52 -23.77
C ASN A 782 0.42 23.28 -24.77
N ARG A 783 1.41 24.04 -24.30
CA ARG A 783 2.40 24.79 -25.11
C ARG A 783 3.66 23.93 -25.36
N VAL A 784 3.43 22.69 -25.79
CA VAL A 784 4.43 21.62 -25.85
C VAL A 784 5.66 21.99 -26.70
N SER A 785 5.45 22.62 -27.86
CA SER A 785 6.53 23.05 -28.75
C SER A 785 7.43 24.16 -28.17
N GLU A 786 6.86 25.04 -27.34
CA GLU A 786 7.62 26.11 -26.67
C GLU A 786 8.41 25.53 -25.50
N GLY A 787 7.78 24.67 -24.71
CA GLY A 787 8.44 23.97 -23.59
C GLY A 787 9.63 23.12 -24.06
N VAL A 788 9.48 22.33 -25.14
CA VAL A 788 10.59 21.50 -25.65
C VAL A 788 11.74 22.35 -26.19
N ALA A 789 11.44 23.48 -26.86
CA ALA A 789 12.47 24.38 -27.35
C ALA A 789 13.26 25.02 -26.20
N LEU A 790 12.58 25.41 -25.12
CA LEU A 790 13.20 25.95 -23.90
C LEU A 790 14.09 24.91 -23.20
N LEU A 791 13.62 23.66 -23.09
CA LEU A 791 14.36 22.54 -22.50
C LEU A 791 15.62 22.18 -23.31
N ASP A 792 15.49 22.07 -24.63
CA ASP A 792 16.60 21.73 -25.52
C ASP A 792 17.66 22.85 -25.55
N SER A 793 17.24 24.09 -25.71
CA SER A 793 18.15 25.24 -25.92
C SER A 793 18.87 25.70 -24.65
N HIS A 794 18.21 25.69 -23.49
CA HIS A 794 18.78 26.25 -22.26
C HIS A 794 19.23 25.21 -21.23
N VAL A 795 18.77 23.96 -21.31
CA VAL A 795 19.11 22.90 -20.33
C VAL A 795 19.93 21.78 -20.97
N ILE A 796 19.38 21.07 -21.96
CA ILE A 796 20.03 19.88 -22.53
C ILE A 796 21.32 20.25 -23.27
N SER A 797 21.33 21.36 -24.01
CA SER A 797 22.50 21.89 -24.72
C SER A 797 23.73 22.16 -23.84
N LYS A 798 23.55 22.37 -22.52
CA LYS A 798 24.61 22.77 -21.59
C LYS A 798 25.52 21.60 -21.20
N TYR A 799 24.99 20.38 -21.22
CA TYR A 799 25.74 19.19 -20.84
C TYR A 799 25.78 18.11 -21.92
N VAL A 800 24.85 18.07 -22.89
CA VAL A 800 24.93 17.15 -24.03
C VAL A 800 25.79 17.76 -25.14
N THR A 801 26.94 17.16 -25.40
CA THR A 801 27.93 17.69 -26.38
C THR A 801 27.84 17.02 -27.74
N GLN A 802 27.28 15.81 -27.82
CA GLN A 802 27.07 15.12 -29.08
C GLN A 802 25.83 14.22 -29.01
N ASP A 803 24.83 14.55 -29.82
CA ASP A 803 23.62 13.75 -30.03
C ASP A 803 23.28 13.77 -31.52
N SER A 804 23.60 12.68 -32.23
CA SER A 804 23.38 12.57 -33.68
C SER A 804 23.19 11.10 -34.05
N PRO A 805 22.27 10.74 -34.97
CA PRO A 805 21.90 9.34 -35.23
C PRO A 805 23.06 8.38 -35.56
N ASN A 806 24.16 8.92 -36.10
CA ASN A 806 25.32 8.14 -36.57
C ASN A 806 26.57 8.28 -35.67
N MET A 807 26.46 8.93 -34.51
CA MET A 807 27.58 9.17 -33.59
C MET A 807 27.24 8.74 -32.15
N PRO A 808 28.23 8.29 -31.35
CA PRO A 808 27.97 7.94 -29.96
C PRO A 808 27.51 9.16 -29.18
N PHE A 809 26.47 8.99 -28.36
CA PHE A 809 25.99 9.99 -27.42
C PHE A 809 27.11 10.40 -26.45
N LYS A 810 27.37 11.70 -26.31
CA LYS A 810 28.35 12.25 -25.37
C LYS A 810 27.75 13.38 -24.56
N PHE A 811 28.13 13.43 -23.30
CA PHE A 811 27.73 14.43 -22.35
C PHE A 811 28.87 14.74 -21.36
N ILE A 812 28.77 15.88 -20.69
CA ILE A 812 29.65 16.30 -19.59
C ILE A 812 28.92 15.95 -18.28
N LYS A 813 29.56 15.20 -17.38
CA LYS A 813 28.99 14.89 -16.06
C LYS A 813 29.11 16.11 -15.15
N MET A 814 28.03 16.89 -15.07
CA MET A 814 27.91 18.02 -14.15
C MET A 814 27.54 17.55 -12.73
N THR A 815 27.93 18.32 -11.72
CA THR A 815 27.83 17.94 -10.30
C THR A 815 27.10 18.96 -9.42
N TYR A 816 26.68 20.10 -9.97
CA TYR A 816 26.09 21.20 -9.19
C TYR A 816 24.68 20.90 -8.68
N SER A 817 23.79 20.43 -9.56
CA SER A 817 22.45 19.92 -9.24
C SER A 817 22.23 18.56 -9.92
N PRO A 818 22.81 17.47 -9.38
CA PRO A 818 22.99 16.21 -10.12
C PRO A 818 21.70 15.48 -10.48
N TYR A 819 20.59 15.75 -9.78
CA TYR A 819 19.28 15.21 -10.16
C TYR A 819 18.76 15.79 -11.49
N LEU A 820 19.15 17.01 -11.86
CA LEU A 820 18.55 17.77 -12.95
C LEU A 820 18.81 17.10 -14.31
N TYR A 821 20.06 16.73 -14.56
CA TYR A 821 20.54 16.28 -15.88
C TYR A 821 19.88 14.96 -16.35
N PRO A 822 19.80 13.87 -15.56
CA PRO A 822 19.03 12.70 -15.96
C PRO A 822 17.52 13.01 -16.04
N THR A 823 16.99 13.79 -15.10
CA THR A 823 15.55 14.12 -15.07
C THR A 823 15.10 14.93 -16.30
N ALA A 824 15.94 15.84 -16.80
CA ALA A 824 15.69 16.59 -18.03
C ALA A 824 15.55 15.69 -19.27
N LEU A 825 16.38 14.64 -19.38
CA LEU A 825 16.30 13.65 -20.47
C LEU A 825 15.06 12.75 -20.36
N TYR A 826 14.62 12.44 -19.13
CA TYR A 826 13.35 11.76 -18.86
C TYR A 826 12.16 12.64 -19.27
N GLU A 827 12.08 13.88 -18.80
CA GLU A 827 10.97 14.77 -19.17
C GLU A 827 10.95 15.04 -20.69
N ARG A 828 12.12 15.05 -21.35
CA ARG A 828 12.26 15.15 -22.81
C ARG A 828 11.60 14.00 -23.57
N SER A 829 11.56 12.78 -23.04
CA SER A 829 10.84 11.67 -23.67
C SER A 829 9.33 11.86 -23.63
N MET A 830 8.79 12.55 -22.63
CA MET A 830 7.37 12.90 -22.57
C MET A 830 7.01 14.00 -23.61
N PHE A 831 7.89 14.98 -23.83
CA PHE A 831 7.72 15.93 -24.95
C PHE A 831 7.70 15.23 -26.31
N VAL A 832 8.58 14.24 -26.52
CA VAL A 832 8.55 13.41 -27.75
C VAL A 832 7.20 12.72 -27.89
N TRP A 833 6.72 12.05 -26.83
CA TRP A 833 5.45 11.33 -26.86
C TRP A 833 4.32 12.23 -27.37
N LEU A 834 4.07 13.35 -26.69
CA LEU A 834 2.98 14.27 -27.02
C LEU A 834 3.10 14.87 -28.44
N LEU A 835 4.31 15.25 -28.87
CA LEU A 835 4.54 15.82 -30.21
C LEU A 835 4.40 14.78 -31.35
N ARG A 836 4.61 13.49 -31.05
CA ARG A 836 4.43 12.41 -32.01
C ARG A 836 2.99 11.90 -32.04
N THR A 837 2.35 11.71 -30.88
CA THR A 837 1.02 11.11 -30.75
C THR A 837 -0.15 12.06 -31.01
N SER A 838 0.04 13.38 -30.85
CA SER A 838 -0.98 14.40 -31.18
C SER A 838 -1.38 14.46 -32.67
N LYS A 839 -0.66 13.76 -33.54
CA LYS A 839 -0.95 13.70 -34.99
C LYS A 839 -1.90 12.54 -35.30
N LYS A 840 -2.99 12.81 -36.04
CA LYS A 840 -4.01 11.79 -36.43
C LYS A 840 -3.45 10.60 -37.22
N SER A 841 -2.25 10.71 -37.80
CA SER A 841 -1.53 9.65 -38.52
C SER A 841 -0.22 9.27 -37.82
N ALA A 842 -0.17 9.31 -36.49
CA ALA A 842 1.03 9.02 -35.70
C ALA A 842 1.51 7.57 -35.87
N ASN A 843 2.79 7.40 -36.21
CA ASN A 843 3.44 6.10 -36.12
C ASN A 843 3.82 5.82 -34.66
N ILE A 844 2.93 5.14 -33.92
CA ILE A 844 3.11 4.88 -32.49
C ILE A 844 4.38 4.03 -32.24
N LYS A 845 4.74 3.11 -33.15
CA LYS A 845 5.96 2.29 -32.99
C LYS A 845 7.23 3.14 -33.06
N GLU A 846 7.30 4.10 -33.97
CA GLU A 846 8.41 5.07 -34.04
C GLU A 846 8.47 5.97 -32.80
N ALA A 847 7.31 6.45 -32.31
CA ALA A 847 7.22 7.25 -31.09
C ALA A 847 7.74 6.48 -29.85
N ILE A 848 7.41 5.19 -29.73
CA ILE A 848 7.89 4.31 -28.65
C ILE A 848 9.41 4.18 -28.69
N GLU A 849 10.01 3.90 -29.85
CA GLU A 849 11.46 3.73 -29.96
C GLU A 849 12.23 5.05 -29.74
N GLU A 850 11.72 6.19 -30.22
CA GLU A 850 12.31 7.51 -29.94
C GLU A 850 12.25 7.84 -28.43
N CYS A 851 11.12 7.58 -27.77
CA CYS A 851 11.00 7.78 -26.32
C CYS A 851 11.98 6.88 -25.54
N LYS A 852 12.11 5.59 -25.92
CA LYS A 852 13.08 4.67 -25.29
C LYS A 852 14.52 5.10 -25.50
N ALA A 853 14.86 5.70 -26.65
CA ALA A 853 16.19 6.25 -26.87
C ALA A 853 16.51 7.39 -25.88
N TRP A 854 15.54 8.27 -25.59
CA TRP A 854 15.69 9.32 -24.57
C TRP A 854 15.77 8.77 -23.14
N LEU A 855 14.95 7.79 -22.78
CA LEU A 855 15.05 7.11 -21.47
C LEU A 855 16.42 6.45 -21.28
N LYS A 856 16.95 5.76 -22.30
CA LYS A 856 18.30 5.17 -22.24
C LYS A 856 19.42 6.20 -22.08
N LYS A 857 19.28 7.40 -22.69
CA LYS A 857 20.19 8.52 -22.44
C LYS A 857 20.08 9.00 -20.98
N SER A 858 18.87 9.10 -20.45
CA SER A 858 18.60 9.45 -19.05
C SER A 858 19.25 8.47 -18.08
N GLU A 859 19.11 7.16 -18.29
CA GLU A 859 19.81 6.11 -17.52
C GLU A 859 21.34 6.28 -17.59
N SER A 860 21.88 6.57 -18.77
CA SER A 860 23.33 6.70 -19.00
C SER A 860 23.93 7.93 -18.32
N VAL A 861 23.19 9.05 -18.25
CA VAL A 861 23.59 10.25 -17.51
C VAL A 861 23.42 10.06 -16.01
N GLY A 862 22.38 9.34 -15.61
CA GLY A 862 22.05 8.99 -14.23
C GLY A 862 22.78 7.76 -13.69
N ASP A 863 23.95 7.38 -14.21
CA ASP A 863 24.71 6.24 -13.69
C ASP A 863 25.50 6.60 -12.41
N GLY A 864 25.43 5.71 -11.42
CA GLY A 864 25.94 5.88 -10.06
C GLY A 864 24.92 6.47 -9.06
N ASP A 865 25.32 6.59 -7.79
CA ASP A 865 24.51 7.26 -6.76
C ASP A 865 24.70 8.79 -6.80
N TYR A 866 23.61 9.52 -6.65
CA TYR A 866 23.55 10.97 -6.60
C TYR A 866 22.34 11.44 -5.79
N GLU A 867 22.27 12.73 -5.49
CA GLU A 867 21.13 13.34 -4.81
C GLU A 867 19.81 13.02 -5.53
N LEU A 868 18.86 12.37 -4.85
CA LEU A 868 17.56 11.95 -5.38
C LEU A 868 17.60 10.90 -6.52
N SER A 869 18.74 10.23 -6.72
CA SER A 869 18.95 9.12 -7.67
C SER A 869 17.80 8.10 -7.72
N ASN A 870 17.38 7.62 -6.56
CA ASN A 870 16.29 6.64 -6.44
C ASN A 870 14.95 7.15 -6.99
N ARG A 871 14.61 8.43 -6.81
CA ARG A 871 13.35 9.01 -7.32
C ARG A 871 13.38 9.12 -8.85
N THR A 872 14.47 9.63 -9.40
CA THR A 872 14.63 9.77 -10.85
C THR A 872 14.70 8.40 -11.54
N GLY A 873 15.46 7.45 -10.98
CA GLY A 873 15.55 6.07 -11.48
C GLY A 873 14.21 5.32 -11.48
N MET A 874 13.37 5.51 -10.45
CA MET A 874 12.01 4.96 -10.42
C MET A 874 11.13 5.51 -11.56
N LYS A 875 11.14 6.83 -11.80
CA LYS A 875 10.38 7.46 -12.90
C LYS A 875 10.82 6.95 -14.28
N ILE A 876 12.13 6.93 -14.54
CA ILE A 876 12.70 6.42 -15.81
C ILE A 876 12.24 4.98 -16.06
N LYS A 877 12.34 4.12 -15.03
CA LYS A 877 11.92 2.72 -15.13
C LYS A 877 10.41 2.59 -15.37
N ALA A 878 9.58 3.35 -14.65
CA ALA A 878 8.12 3.31 -14.80
C ALA A 878 7.69 3.66 -16.24
N ALA A 879 8.27 4.72 -16.84
CA ALA A 879 8.04 5.08 -18.23
C ALA A 879 8.56 4.02 -19.21
N GLY A 880 9.74 3.44 -18.96
CA GLY A 880 10.30 2.34 -19.76
C GLY A 880 9.37 1.13 -19.78
N ASP A 881 8.94 0.67 -18.61
CA ASP A 881 8.01 -0.46 -18.44
C ASP A 881 6.66 -0.17 -19.15
N ARG A 882 6.14 1.07 -19.09
CA ARG A 882 4.89 1.49 -19.75
C ARG A 882 5.02 1.47 -21.29
N LEU A 883 6.15 1.93 -21.82
CA LEU A 883 6.45 1.88 -23.25
C LEU A 883 6.76 0.45 -23.75
N ASP A 884 7.21 -0.47 -22.87
CA ASP A 884 7.28 -1.91 -23.18
C ASP A 884 5.89 -2.55 -23.21
N GLN A 885 4.98 -2.19 -22.29
CA GLN A 885 3.58 -2.64 -22.34
C GLN A 885 2.90 -2.23 -23.65
N PHE A 886 3.02 -0.96 -24.06
CA PHE A 886 2.46 -0.52 -25.34
C PHE A 886 3.10 -1.20 -26.55
N LYS A 887 4.40 -1.49 -26.52
CA LYS A 887 5.07 -2.26 -27.59
C LYS A 887 4.55 -3.71 -27.69
N ALA A 888 4.03 -4.28 -26.61
CA ALA A 888 3.40 -5.60 -26.63
C ALA A 888 1.93 -5.59 -27.11
N GLN A 889 1.30 -4.41 -27.15
CA GLN A 889 -0.11 -4.24 -27.57
C GLN A 889 -0.27 -3.89 -29.07
N ILE A 890 0.82 -3.54 -29.78
CA ILE A 890 0.82 -3.01 -31.16
C ILE A 890 1.77 -3.78 -32.08
#